data_AF-A0A1I8BXS2-F1
#
_entry.id   AF-A0A1I8BXS2-F1
#
_cell.length_a   1.000
_cell.length_b   1.000
_cell.length_c   1.000
_cell.angle_alpha   90.00
_cell.angle_beta   90.00
_cell.angle_gamma   90.00
#
_symmetry.space_group_name_H-M   'P 1'
#
loop_
_entity.id
_entity.type
_entity.pdbx_description
1 polymer ?
#
loop_
_entity_poly.entity_id
_entity_poly.type
_entity_poly.pdbx_seq_one_letter_code
_entity_poly.pdbx_strand_id
1 'polypeptide(L)'
;MHFLHRAFSSIKCSFIAAIMTTTTILLLIATIFVVFAFIVKSPPGNVFLENKNYQEEQPISYAYTQIDEEEKQQQKIENHKHRNNSHRNHLKPSTLRKSHPIELTIDSGSIRGEYLTIGANEFAVFKGIPYAAPPVGSLRFQAPEPPAKWRGVMNASQYAPMCAQRQRDRPMDPLNLYKIHISEDCLYLNVFAPPQFTNDSYPTIVFLHGGRFQFGSSADYPQHAILNNFVSRKVVFVSLNFRLGPMGFLSTGDSVLPGNLGLWDILLALKWVQINAHVFGGDPNNVLLMGHGSGASAASLLALSPKAEGLFHKIMLMSGTAITPGVVRDTAINATWALDARLHCRSFNSSELLECFKKQLRDEILSFEPDPDPDYDLFVPIIDGEQGIIPDDPETLAISRRKMPIMLGTTKDESALQILLLKEKPVNLSEGLLITEAEQLVTNLTSSYSGFTNRQLIGEATKHEYIWSKVDHSESPHLNESILKMFSHFWYDAPTSRLATYYARQAMPVFLYSFDHVSENFETNWVFHGCDEIFLFELERRFLVTRRDRNWQLDRRVTELFADMIVNFLRTDDPTPESARLNFNWTSCSTGELDHLSVTDSPSMKVGFRWQAHVFWNKYVRHLDSVDVGNMQKITLLDKQLGDYQLATWLLLFCSLFFFAILVGLACYCTRKEPDEDEL
;
A
#
# COMPACT_ATOMS: atom_id res chain seq x y z
N MET A 1 -24.89 -84.73 -41.95
CA MET A 1 -24.28 -83.70 -41.06
C MET A 1 -24.15 -82.32 -41.71
N HIS A 2 -23.92 -82.18 -43.03
CA HIS A 2 -23.80 -80.87 -43.70
C HIS A 2 -25.09 -80.03 -43.79
N PHE A 3 -26.28 -80.63 -43.73
CA PHE A 3 -27.56 -79.90 -43.83
C PHE A 3 -27.95 -79.18 -42.52
N LEU A 4 -27.56 -79.75 -41.37
CA LEU A 4 -27.81 -79.16 -40.05
C LEU A 4 -26.89 -77.96 -39.76
N HIS A 5 -25.68 -77.95 -40.32
CA HIS A 5 -24.72 -76.86 -40.10
C HIS A 5 -25.06 -75.58 -40.89
N ARG A 6 -25.69 -75.69 -42.07
CA ARG A 6 -26.19 -74.54 -42.85
C ARG A 6 -27.50 -73.96 -42.29
N ALA A 7 -28.38 -74.80 -41.73
CA ALA A 7 -29.60 -74.34 -41.07
C ALA A 7 -29.30 -73.54 -39.78
N PHE A 8 -28.29 -73.95 -39.00
CA PHE A 8 -27.89 -73.24 -37.79
C PHE A 8 -27.14 -71.92 -38.06
N SER A 9 -26.44 -71.75 -39.19
CA SER A 9 -25.80 -70.45 -39.52
C SER A 9 -26.81 -69.44 -40.07
N SER A 10 -27.79 -69.88 -40.86
CA SER A 10 -28.87 -69.04 -41.39
C SER A 10 -29.77 -68.50 -40.27
N ILE A 11 -30.12 -69.32 -39.28
CA ILE A 11 -30.94 -68.90 -38.13
C ILE A 11 -30.19 -67.91 -37.23
N LYS A 12 -28.87 -68.06 -37.06
CA LYS A 12 -28.04 -67.10 -36.31
C LYS A 12 -27.95 -65.74 -37.00
N CYS A 13 -27.78 -65.70 -38.33
CA CYS A 13 -27.73 -64.42 -39.07
C CYS A 13 -29.08 -63.70 -39.10
N SER A 14 -30.20 -64.41 -39.23
CA SER A 14 -31.54 -63.78 -39.22
C SER A 14 -31.94 -63.26 -37.84
N PHE A 15 -31.54 -63.94 -36.76
CA PHE A 15 -31.79 -63.48 -35.39
C PHE A 15 -30.91 -62.27 -35.02
N ILE A 16 -29.65 -62.25 -35.47
CA ILE A 16 -28.75 -61.10 -35.29
C ILE A 16 -29.24 -59.90 -36.12
N ALA A 17 -29.69 -60.10 -37.37
CA ALA A 17 -30.25 -59.03 -38.20
C ALA A 17 -31.55 -58.44 -37.63
N ALA A 18 -32.41 -59.28 -37.04
CA ALA A 18 -33.63 -58.84 -36.36
C ALA A 18 -33.31 -58.03 -35.09
N ILE A 19 -32.38 -58.50 -34.25
CA ILE A 19 -31.93 -57.75 -33.06
C ILE A 19 -31.30 -56.42 -33.49
N MET A 20 -30.41 -56.43 -34.49
CA MET A 20 -29.77 -55.22 -34.99
C MET A 20 -30.78 -54.21 -35.52
N THR A 21 -31.81 -54.63 -36.28
CA THR A 21 -32.85 -53.71 -36.77
C THR A 21 -33.68 -53.12 -35.64
N THR A 22 -34.10 -53.91 -34.64
CA THR A 22 -34.82 -53.36 -33.47
C THR A 22 -33.97 -52.42 -32.63
N THR A 23 -32.70 -52.74 -32.37
CA THR A 23 -31.80 -51.88 -31.57
C THR A 23 -31.47 -50.59 -32.32
N THR A 24 -31.31 -50.66 -33.63
CA THR A 24 -31.06 -49.47 -34.48
C THR A 24 -32.28 -48.57 -34.53
N ILE A 25 -33.49 -49.12 -34.63
CA ILE A 25 -34.74 -48.35 -34.61
C ILE A 25 -34.95 -47.68 -33.24
N LEU A 26 -34.67 -48.39 -32.14
CA LEU A 26 -34.76 -47.83 -30.79
C LEU A 26 -33.74 -46.70 -30.56
N LEU A 27 -32.50 -46.84 -31.05
CA LEU A 27 -31.48 -45.79 -31.03
C LEU A 27 -31.91 -44.60 -31.89
N LEU A 28 -32.46 -44.82 -33.08
CA LEU A 28 -32.94 -43.73 -33.95
C LEU A 28 -34.10 -42.96 -33.30
N ILE A 29 -35.05 -43.66 -32.70
CA ILE A 29 -36.19 -43.06 -31.98
C ILE A 29 -35.70 -42.27 -30.77
N ALA A 30 -34.77 -42.81 -29.98
CA ALA A 30 -34.18 -42.10 -28.84
C ALA A 30 -33.44 -40.83 -29.28
N THR A 31 -32.69 -40.90 -30.38
CA THR A 31 -31.95 -39.75 -30.94
C THR A 31 -32.92 -38.68 -31.45
N ILE A 32 -34.00 -39.08 -32.14
CA ILE A 32 -35.05 -38.16 -32.61
C ILE A 32 -35.74 -37.47 -31.43
N PHE A 33 -36.06 -38.20 -30.35
CA PHE A 33 -36.68 -37.61 -29.16
C PHE A 33 -35.78 -36.58 -28.46
N VAL A 34 -34.47 -36.85 -28.39
CA VAL A 34 -33.47 -35.92 -27.81
C VAL A 34 -33.34 -34.65 -28.68
N VAL A 35 -33.31 -34.79 -30.00
CA VAL A 35 -33.25 -33.65 -30.94
C VAL A 35 -34.54 -32.81 -30.89
N PHE A 36 -35.71 -33.46 -30.80
CA PHE A 36 -37.00 -32.77 -30.73
C PHE A 36 -37.20 -32.01 -29.41
N ALA A 37 -36.71 -32.57 -28.29
CA ALA A 37 -36.72 -31.90 -26.99
C ALA A 37 -35.85 -30.63 -26.97
N PHE A 38 -34.81 -30.57 -27.81
CA PHE A 38 -33.90 -29.43 -27.95
C PHE A 38 -34.46 -28.32 -28.85
N ILE A 39 -35.09 -28.67 -29.98
CA ILE A 39 -35.66 -27.69 -30.93
C ILE A 39 -36.82 -26.89 -30.28
N VAL A 40 -37.53 -27.47 -29.32
CA VAL A 40 -38.69 -26.84 -28.67
C VAL A 40 -38.29 -25.90 -27.51
N LYS A 41 -37.02 -25.85 -27.09
CA LYS A 41 -36.58 -25.08 -25.89
C LYS A 41 -35.56 -23.96 -26.12
N SER A 42 -35.11 -23.68 -27.33
CA SER A 42 -34.15 -22.60 -27.59
C SER A 42 -34.84 -21.24 -27.81
N PRO A 43 -34.50 -20.17 -27.07
CA PRO A 43 -34.86 -18.80 -27.46
C PRO A 43 -33.98 -18.32 -28.63
N PRO A 44 -34.43 -17.34 -29.44
CA PRO A 44 -33.66 -16.89 -30.59
C PRO A 44 -32.60 -15.83 -30.20
N GLY A 45 -31.36 -16.11 -30.60
CA GLY A 45 -30.33 -15.10 -30.88
C GLY A 45 -29.43 -14.67 -29.72
N ASN A 46 -28.14 -15.01 -29.79
CA ASN A 46 -27.08 -14.00 -29.89
C ASN A 46 -25.68 -14.60 -30.14
N VAL A 47 -25.01 -13.97 -31.10
CA VAL A 47 -23.59 -13.58 -31.19
C VAL A 47 -22.52 -14.59 -30.72
N PHE A 48 -21.77 -15.08 -31.71
CA PHE A 48 -20.49 -15.75 -31.55
C PHE A 48 -19.47 -14.85 -30.83
N LEU A 49 -18.98 -15.31 -29.67
CA LEU A 49 -17.65 -14.98 -29.18
C LEU A 49 -16.81 -16.26 -29.24
N GLU A 50 -15.72 -16.17 -29.98
CA GLU A 50 -14.81 -17.26 -30.32
C GLU A 50 -13.88 -17.53 -29.12
N ASN A 51 -14.17 -18.57 -28.34
CA ASN A 51 -13.31 -19.05 -27.26
C ASN A 51 -12.12 -19.81 -27.87
N LYS A 52 -10.91 -19.23 -27.80
CA LYS A 52 -9.66 -19.96 -28.02
C LYS A 52 -9.16 -20.54 -26.69
N ASN A 53 -8.84 -21.83 -26.74
CA ASN A 53 -8.32 -22.71 -25.69
C ASN A 53 -7.35 -22.04 -24.70
N TYR A 54 -7.72 -22.06 -23.42
CA TYR A 54 -6.76 -21.98 -22.31
C TYR A 54 -6.17 -23.38 -22.09
N GLN A 55 -4.87 -23.54 -22.32
CA GLN A 55 -4.10 -24.62 -21.72
C GLN A 55 -3.70 -24.22 -20.30
N GLU A 56 -3.81 -25.17 -19.37
CA GLU A 56 -3.26 -25.07 -18.03
C GLU A 56 -1.74 -24.86 -18.10
N GLU A 57 -1.28 -23.68 -17.71
CA GLU A 57 0.13 -23.44 -17.40
C GLU A 57 0.27 -22.92 -15.96
N GLN A 58 1.29 -23.45 -15.31
CA GLN A 58 1.51 -23.43 -13.87
C GLN A 58 1.76 -22.02 -13.31
N PRO A 59 1.41 -21.75 -12.04
CA PRO A 59 1.80 -20.51 -11.39
C PRO A 59 3.32 -20.45 -11.23
N ILE A 60 3.94 -19.43 -11.82
CA ILE A 60 5.37 -19.13 -11.68
C ILE A 60 5.57 -18.55 -10.26
N SER A 61 6.08 -19.41 -9.39
CA SER A 61 6.56 -19.11 -8.04
C SER A 61 7.90 -18.37 -8.11
N TYR A 62 7.99 -17.16 -7.55
CA TYR A 62 9.27 -16.45 -7.42
C TYR A 62 9.81 -16.57 -5.99
N ALA A 63 10.89 -17.35 -5.88
CA ALA A 63 11.64 -17.57 -4.65
C ALA A 63 12.74 -16.50 -4.47
N TYR A 64 12.76 -15.88 -3.29
CA TYR A 64 13.86 -15.06 -2.78
C TYR A 64 15.01 -15.96 -2.28
N THR A 65 15.86 -16.47 -3.16
CA THR A 65 17.14 -17.09 -2.75
C THR A 65 18.05 -17.25 -3.96
N GLN A 66 18.95 -16.28 -4.23
CA GLN A 66 20.26 -16.50 -4.91
C GLN A 66 21.09 -15.22 -5.17
N ILE A 67 21.02 -14.17 -4.35
CA ILE A 67 21.74 -12.89 -4.57
C ILE A 67 23.12 -12.83 -3.85
N ASP A 68 23.47 -13.81 -3.00
CA ASP A 68 24.62 -13.70 -2.08
C ASP A 68 26.03 -13.85 -2.70
N GLU A 69 26.18 -14.35 -3.93
CA GLU A 69 27.51 -14.56 -4.53
C GLU A 69 27.93 -13.49 -5.56
N GLU A 70 26.99 -12.83 -6.25
CA GLU A 70 27.33 -11.82 -7.27
C GLU A 70 27.60 -10.41 -6.67
N GLU A 71 26.97 -10.05 -5.54
CA GLU A 71 27.19 -8.75 -4.87
C GLU A 71 28.62 -8.59 -4.32
N LYS A 72 29.28 -9.69 -3.92
CA LYS A 72 30.67 -9.66 -3.44
C LYS A 72 31.67 -9.34 -4.56
N GLN A 73 31.30 -9.56 -5.82
CA GLN A 73 32.17 -9.36 -6.96
C GLN A 73 32.06 -7.93 -7.52
N GLN A 74 30.87 -7.30 -7.45
CA GLN A 74 30.68 -5.89 -7.78
C GLN A 74 31.30 -4.93 -6.76
N GLN A 75 31.26 -5.25 -5.46
CA GLN A 75 31.89 -4.44 -4.40
C GLN A 75 33.43 -4.33 -4.54
N LYS A 76 34.09 -5.32 -5.15
CA LYS A 76 35.54 -5.27 -5.43
C LYS A 76 35.88 -4.36 -6.61
N ILE A 77 34.98 -4.19 -7.57
CA ILE A 77 35.21 -3.37 -8.76
C ILE A 77 35.01 -1.88 -8.44
N GLU A 78 34.05 -1.53 -7.57
CA GLU A 78 33.81 -0.15 -7.16
C GLU A 78 34.90 0.44 -6.24
N ASN A 79 35.48 -0.38 -5.37
CA ASN A 79 36.60 0.04 -4.51
C ASN A 79 37.85 0.47 -5.32
N HIS A 80 37.98 0.00 -6.57
CA HIS A 80 39.10 0.39 -7.43
C HIS A 80 38.90 1.72 -8.17
N LYS A 81 37.65 2.17 -8.38
CA LYS A 81 37.33 3.45 -9.05
C LYS A 81 37.34 4.66 -8.11
N HIS A 82 37.23 4.46 -6.80
CA HIS A 82 37.17 5.55 -5.81
C HIS A 82 38.49 6.27 -5.51
N ARG A 83 39.61 5.89 -6.14
CA ARG A 83 40.92 6.50 -5.84
C ARG A 83 41.23 7.79 -6.62
N ASN A 84 40.43 8.16 -7.63
CA ASN A 84 40.82 9.21 -8.59
C ASN A 84 39.88 10.41 -8.78
N ASN A 85 38.83 10.60 -7.98
CA ASN A 85 37.99 11.82 -8.09
C ASN A 85 37.84 12.53 -6.74
N SER A 86 38.96 13.10 -6.26
CA SER A 86 38.89 14.25 -5.35
C SER A 86 39.28 15.47 -6.18
N HIS A 87 38.34 16.41 -6.38
CA HIS A 87 38.55 17.86 -6.56
C HIS A 87 37.38 18.51 -7.33
N ARG A 88 36.49 19.21 -6.62
CA ARG A 88 36.14 20.64 -6.74
C ARG A 88 34.66 21.00 -6.54
N ASN A 89 34.51 21.99 -5.65
CA ASN A 89 33.49 23.04 -5.52
C ASN A 89 32.13 22.71 -4.89
N HIS A 90 32.17 22.82 -3.56
CA HIS A 90 31.11 22.74 -2.57
C HIS A 90 30.14 23.95 -2.61
N LEU A 91 28.84 23.69 -2.57
CA LEU A 91 27.98 24.36 -1.59
C LEU A 91 28.36 23.74 -0.25
N LYS A 92 29.08 24.50 0.59
CA LYS A 92 29.34 24.04 1.97
C LYS A 92 27.98 23.86 2.64
N PRO A 93 27.64 22.68 3.21
CA PRO A 93 26.55 22.61 4.15
C PRO A 93 26.85 23.67 5.21
N SER A 94 25.88 24.54 5.50
CA SER A 94 25.99 25.64 6.46
C SER A 94 26.79 25.16 7.66
N THR A 95 28.05 25.60 7.75
CA THR A 95 29.00 24.95 8.65
C THR A 95 28.51 25.16 10.08
N LEU A 96 28.17 24.07 10.77
CA LEU A 96 27.81 24.07 12.18
C LEU A 96 28.95 24.77 12.94
N ARG A 97 28.70 25.96 13.46
CA ARG A 97 29.80 26.86 13.84
C ARG A 97 30.22 26.73 15.30
N LYS A 98 29.30 26.38 16.22
CA LYS A 98 29.56 26.17 17.65
C LYS A 98 28.46 25.29 18.26
N SER A 99 28.83 24.42 19.22
CA SER A 99 27.90 23.70 20.08
C SER A 99 28.23 23.96 21.56
N HIS A 100 27.24 24.34 22.36
CA HIS A 100 27.39 24.48 23.82
C HIS A 100 26.24 23.78 24.54
N PRO A 101 26.46 23.17 25.71
CA PRO A 101 25.43 22.41 26.40
C PRO A 101 24.29 23.32 26.91
N ILE A 102 23.07 22.81 26.88
CA ILE A 102 21.88 23.41 27.52
C ILE A 102 21.23 22.34 28.41
N GLU A 103 20.83 22.72 29.62
CA GLU A 103 20.10 21.85 30.53
C GLU A 103 18.69 22.39 30.77
N LEU A 104 17.70 21.50 30.68
CA LEU A 104 16.30 21.76 30.98
C LEU A 104 15.77 20.65 31.89
N THR A 105 14.67 20.93 32.59
CA THR A 105 14.00 19.93 33.43
C THR A 105 12.59 19.68 32.90
N ILE A 106 12.36 18.45 32.45
CA ILE A 106 11.05 17.93 32.05
C ILE A 106 10.42 17.16 33.22
N ASP A 107 9.17 16.73 33.11
CA ASP A 107 8.47 16.04 34.22
C ASP A 107 9.20 14.80 34.75
N SER A 108 9.86 14.05 33.85
CA SER A 108 10.58 12.82 34.19
C SER A 108 11.98 13.04 34.77
N GLY A 109 12.56 14.25 34.63
CA GLY A 109 13.88 14.58 35.14
C GLY A 109 14.63 15.63 34.31
N SER A 110 15.87 15.94 34.70
CA SER A 110 16.71 16.90 33.98
C SER A 110 17.39 16.26 32.78
N ILE A 111 17.47 16.99 31.66
CA ILE A 111 18.09 16.58 30.40
C ILE A 111 19.12 17.60 29.93
N ARG A 112 20.17 17.15 29.26
CA ARG A 112 21.21 17.99 28.65
C ARG A 112 21.20 17.82 27.13
N GLY A 113 20.80 18.87 26.42
CA GLY A 113 20.91 18.98 24.97
C GLY A 113 22.08 19.85 24.55
N GLU A 114 21.98 20.42 23.35
CA GLU A 114 22.99 21.30 22.77
C GLU A 114 22.35 22.52 22.08
N TYR A 115 22.96 23.69 22.26
CA TYR A 115 22.75 24.82 21.36
C TYR A 115 23.55 24.60 20.09
N LEU A 116 22.93 24.84 18.93
CA LEU A 116 23.56 24.70 17.62
C LEU A 116 23.39 25.96 16.80
N THR A 117 24.49 26.45 16.22
CA THR A 117 24.46 27.63 15.34
C THR A 117 24.57 27.22 13.88
N ILE A 118 23.56 27.59 13.08
CA ILE A 118 23.54 27.45 11.62
C ILE A 118 23.39 28.84 10.99
N GLY A 119 24.43 29.30 10.28
CA GLY A 119 24.46 30.66 9.75
C GLY A 119 24.46 31.70 10.88
N ALA A 120 23.42 32.54 10.91
CA ALA A 120 23.19 33.54 11.96
C ALA A 120 22.14 33.09 13.01
N ASN A 121 21.55 31.91 12.83
CA ASN A 121 20.51 31.39 13.72
C ASN A 121 21.11 30.42 14.73
N GLU A 122 20.61 30.49 15.96
CA GLU A 122 20.90 29.53 17.03
C GLU A 122 19.63 28.70 17.31
N PHE A 123 19.82 27.46 17.74
CA PHE A 123 18.75 26.49 17.98
C PHE A 123 19.06 25.66 19.22
N ALA A 124 18.05 25.28 19.99
CA ALA A 124 18.18 24.32 21.07
C ALA A 124 17.75 22.93 20.57
N VAL A 125 18.60 21.93 20.74
CA VAL A 125 18.37 20.57 20.23
C VAL A 125 18.52 19.55 21.34
N PHE A 126 17.51 18.69 21.46
CA PHE A 126 17.48 17.55 22.38
C PHE A 126 17.09 16.30 21.59
N LYS A 127 17.91 15.26 21.64
CA LYS A 127 17.72 14.01 20.90
C LYS A 127 17.72 12.82 21.86
N GLY A 128 16.93 11.80 21.56
CA GLY A 128 16.88 10.57 22.35
C GLY A 128 16.27 10.75 23.74
N ILE A 129 15.20 11.55 23.87
CA ILE A 129 14.45 11.69 25.13
C ILE A 129 13.45 10.53 25.23
N PRO A 130 13.48 9.70 26.29
CA PRO A 130 12.50 8.63 26.46
C PRO A 130 11.13 9.24 26.77
N TYR A 131 10.12 8.90 25.97
CA TYR A 131 8.73 9.27 26.25
C TYR A 131 7.92 8.10 26.82
N ALA A 132 8.49 6.89 26.82
CA ALA A 132 7.92 5.68 27.38
C ALA A 132 9.01 4.82 28.03
N ALA A 133 8.61 3.87 28.87
CA ALA A 133 9.48 2.81 29.35
C ALA A 133 9.88 1.88 28.17
N PRO A 134 11.10 1.29 28.20
CA PRO A 134 11.54 0.35 27.17
C PRO A 134 10.56 -0.82 27.02
N PRO A 135 10.01 -1.11 25.82
CA PRO A 135 9.01 -2.16 25.61
C PRO A 135 9.68 -3.54 25.48
N VAL A 136 10.53 -3.90 26.45
CA VAL A 136 11.32 -5.13 26.49
C VAL A 136 10.90 -6.03 27.66
N GLY A 137 11.30 -7.30 27.62
CA GLY A 137 11.01 -8.25 28.69
C GLY A 137 9.50 -8.38 28.95
N SER A 138 9.05 -8.07 30.17
CA SER A 138 7.63 -8.15 30.52
C SER A 138 6.74 -7.11 29.81
N LEU A 139 7.31 -5.98 29.40
CA LEU A 139 6.61 -4.92 28.66
C LEU A 139 6.55 -5.18 27.15
N ARG A 140 7.21 -6.24 26.67
CA ARG A 140 7.16 -6.64 25.27
C ARG A 140 5.73 -7.06 24.90
N PHE A 141 5.24 -6.51 23.79
CA PHE A 141 3.86 -6.66 23.32
C PHE A 141 2.80 -6.16 24.31
N GLN A 142 3.14 -5.23 25.20
CA GLN A 142 2.20 -4.53 26.06
C GLN A 142 1.99 -3.08 25.60
N ALA A 143 0.91 -2.45 26.06
CA ALA A 143 0.73 -1.02 25.91
C ALA A 143 1.92 -0.25 26.51
N PRO A 144 2.33 0.88 25.92
CA PRO A 144 3.48 1.64 26.41
C PRO A 144 3.15 2.30 27.76
N GLU A 145 4.11 2.28 28.67
CA GLU A 145 4.00 2.92 29.98
C GLU A 145 4.89 4.18 30.03
N PRO A 146 4.55 5.21 30.84
CA PRO A 146 5.43 6.35 31.06
C PRO A 146 6.83 5.93 31.54
N PRO A 147 7.89 6.68 31.17
CA PRO A 147 9.25 6.35 31.59
C PRO A 147 9.41 6.56 33.09
N ALA A 148 10.28 5.77 33.72
CA ALA A 148 10.66 5.99 35.11
C ALA A 148 11.34 7.37 35.26
N LYS A 149 11.04 8.08 36.35
CA LYS A 149 11.76 9.32 36.67
C LYS A 149 13.21 9.02 37.02
N TRP A 150 14.15 9.84 36.56
CA TRP A 150 15.57 9.68 36.86
C TRP A 150 16.10 10.79 37.77
N ARG A 151 17.24 10.51 38.43
CA ARG A 151 18.02 11.50 39.18
C ARG A 151 19.23 11.93 38.37
N GLY A 152 19.65 13.18 38.56
CA GLY A 152 20.74 13.76 37.79
C GLY A 152 20.30 14.22 36.41
N VAL A 153 21.27 14.45 35.53
CA VAL A 153 21.04 15.00 34.19
C VAL A 153 21.30 13.93 33.13
N MET A 154 20.26 13.56 32.39
CA MET A 154 20.35 12.61 31.27
C MET A 154 20.91 13.32 30.03
N ASN A 155 21.87 12.70 29.33
CA ASN A 155 22.38 13.24 28.09
C ASN A 155 21.38 13.02 26.95
N ALA A 156 20.89 14.10 26.34
CA ALA A 156 19.96 14.13 25.24
C ALA A 156 20.58 14.82 24.01
N SER A 157 21.83 14.49 23.67
CA SER A 157 22.58 15.07 22.53
C SER A 157 22.74 14.13 21.35
N GLN A 158 22.24 12.89 21.43
CA GLN A 158 22.37 11.88 20.39
C GLN A 158 21.03 11.21 20.10
N TYR A 159 20.82 10.81 18.85
CA TYR A 159 19.65 10.02 18.49
C TYR A 159 19.70 8.66 19.22
N ALA A 160 18.55 8.25 19.74
CA ALA A 160 18.38 6.92 20.30
C ALA A 160 18.26 5.85 19.20
N PRO A 161 18.36 4.55 19.56
CA PRO A 161 18.17 3.45 18.62
C PRO A 161 16.86 3.52 17.83
N MET A 162 16.90 2.99 16.61
CA MET A 162 15.70 2.80 15.78
C MET A 162 14.91 1.61 16.31
N CYS A 163 13.60 1.62 16.10
CA CYS A 163 12.77 0.47 16.46
C CYS A 163 13.10 -0.76 15.60
N ALA A 164 12.92 -1.93 16.23
CA ALA A 164 13.04 -3.25 15.62
C ALA A 164 12.31 -3.31 14.26
N GLN A 165 13.09 -3.49 13.19
CA GLN A 165 12.64 -3.54 11.79
C GLN A 165 13.67 -4.31 10.96
N ARG A 166 13.27 -4.84 9.79
CA ARG A 166 14.22 -5.52 8.90
C ARG A 166 15.08 -4.49 8.18
N GLN A 167 16.39 -4.73 8.14
CA GLN A 167 17.31 -3.82 7.44
C GLN A 167 17.07 -3.81 5.92
N ARG A 168 16.78 -4.97 5.31
CA ARG A 168 16.53 -5.09 3.86
C ARG A 168 15.24 -4.41 3.38
N ASP A 169 14.27 -4.20 4.27
CA ASP A 169 13.00 -3.55 3.92
C ASP A 169 13.17 -2.02 3.79
N ARG A 170 14.37 -1.50 4.14
CA ARG A 170 14.70 -0.08 4.01
C ARG A 170 15.28 0.19 2.62
N PRO A 171 14.70 1.13 1.84
CA PRO A 171 15.11 1.41 0.46
C PRO A 171 16.45 2.15 0.31
N MET A 172 17.45 1.88 1.16
CA MET A 172 18.78 2.49 1.31
C MET A 172 18.93 3.55 2.42
N ASP A 173 20.15 3.62 2.94
CA ASP A 173 20.62 4.53 3.99
C ASP A 173 21.42 5.68 3.37
N PRO A 174 20.77 6.83 3.14
CA PRO A 174 21.40 7.94 2.45
C PRO A 174 22.52 8.60 3.26
N LEU A 175 22.60 8.37 4.57
CA LEU A 175 23.43 9.12 5.52
C LEU A 175 24.46 8.25 6.27
N ASN A 176 24.63 6.96 5.94
CA ASN A 176 25.36 6.00 6.78
C ASN A 176 24.75 5.87 8.21
N LEU A 177 23.45 6.15 8.38
CA LEU A 177 22.64 5.96 9.59
C LEU A 177 22.33 4.49 9.91
N TYR A 178 22.73 3.52 9.09
CA TYR A 178 22.85 2.11 9.50
C TYR A 178 23.82 1.94 10.68
N LYS A 179 24.55 3.00 11.07
CA LYS A 179 25.28 3.10 12.33
C LYS A 179 24.37 3.34 13.56
N ILE A 180 23.15 3.84 13.40
CA ILE A 180 22.17 3.89 14.49
C ILE A 180 21.71 2.46 14.73
N HIS A 181 21.95 2.00 15.95
CA HIS A 181 21.62 0.64 16.36
C HIS A 181 20.10 0.41 16.28
N ILE A 182 19.69 -0.79 15.85
CA ILE A 182 18.29 -1.23 15.93
C ILE A 182 18.08 -1.89 17.29
N SER A 183 17.06 -1.47 18.03
CA SER A 183 16.74 -1.96 19.37
C SER A 183 15.22 -2.09 19.55
N GLU A 184 14.81 -2.95 20.49
CA GLU A 184 13.43 -2.92 21.02
C GLU A 184 13.25 -1.77 22.01
N ASP A 185 14.32 -1.38 22.71
CA ASP A 185 14.37 -0.12 23.47
C ASP A 185 14.52 1.05 22.49
N CYS A 186 13.39 1.55 21.99
CA CYS A 186 13.34 2.51 20.89
C CYS A 186 12.30 3.64 21.06
N LEU A 187 11.56 3.68 22.17
CA LEU A 187 10.47 4.64 22.40
C LEU A 187 11.00 6.01 22.87
N TYR A 188 11.68 6.67 21.94
CA TYR A 188 12.32 7.97 22.13
C TYR A 188 11.81 9.00 21.14
N LEU A 189 11.90 10.27 21.55
CA LEU A 189 11.63 11.42 20.71
C LEU A 189 12.78 12.42 20.74
N ASN A 190 12.74 13.36 19.79
CA ASN A 190 13.69 14.44 19.62
C ASN A 190 12.93 15.76 19.56
N VAL A 191 13.46 16.80 20.18
CA VAL A 191 12.89 18.15 20.20
C VAL A 191 13.91 19.13 19.62
N PHE A 192 13.48 19.87 18.60
CA PHE A 192 14.23 20.95 17.98
C PHE A 192 13.44 22.24 18.20
N ALA A 193 14.05 23.19 18.90
CA ALA A 193 13.35 24.37 19.37
C ALA A 193 14.14 25.66 19.06
N PRO A 194 13.46 26.81 18.96
CA PRO A 194 14.12 28.11 18.99
C PRO A 194 14.95 28.28 20.28
N PRO A 195 15.87 29.26 20.33
CA PRO A 195 16.65 29.53 21.54
C PRO A 195 15.75 29.82 22.74
N GLN A 196 16.07 29.23 23.89
CA GLN A 196 15.26 29.30 25.12
C GLN A 196 15.45 30.60 25.92
N PHE A 197 15.99 31.65 25.31
CA PHE A 197 16.21 32.95 25.96
C PHE A 197 14.98 33.87 25.89
N THR A 198 14.00 33.52 25.06
CA THR A 198 12.76 34.26 24.91
C THR A 198 11.67 33.57 25.72
N ASN A 199 10.92 34.30 26.55
CA ASN A 199 9.70 33.79 27.21
C ASN A 199 8.54 33.63 26.20
N ASP A 200 8.85 33.39 24.94
CA ASP A 200 7.87 33.26 23.87
C ASP A 200 7.24 31.87 23.91
N SER A 201 5.98 31.77 23.44
CA SER A 201 5.30 30.51 23.21
C SER A 201 5.18 30.27 21.70
N TYR A 202 5.75 29.18 21.23
CA TYR A 202 5.82 28.82 19.82
C TYR A 202 4.91 27.63 19.52
N PRO A 203 4.20 27.62 18.38
CA PRO A 203 3.41 26.46 18.03
C PRO A 203 4.29 25.22 17.79
N THR A 204 3.70 24.04 17.98
CA THR A 204 4.44 22.77 17.98
C THR A 204 4.03 21.87 16.80
N ILE A 205 5.00 21.35 16.05
CA ILE A 205 4.80 20.27 15.09
C ILE A 205 5.24 18.97 15.74
N VAL A 206 4.39 17.94 15.68
CA VAL A 206 4.76 16.56 15.99
C VAL A 206 4.74 15.79 14.67
N PHE A 207 5.91 15.28 14.25
CA PHE A 207 6.10 14.63 12.97
C PHE A 207 6.20 13.11 13.10
N LEU A 208 5.39 12.40 12.30
CA LEU A 208 5.33 10.94 12.21
C LEU A 208 5.93 10.46 10.89
N HIS A 209 6.97 9.64 10.99
CA HIS A 209 7.64 9.09 9.82
C HIS A 209 6.79 8.05 9.06
N GLY A 210 7.04 7.93 7.76
CA GLY A 210 6.45 6.89 6.91
C GLY A 210 7.15 5.53 7.03
N GLY A 211 6.88 4.64 6.07
CA GLY A 211 7.50 3.31 5.98
C GLY A 211 6.56 2.12 6.19
N ARG A 212 5.29 2.26 5.75
CA ARG A 212 4.30 1.16 5.66
C ARG A 212 3.98 0.48 7.00
N PHE A 213 4.22 1.19 8.10
CA PHE A 213 4.24 0.63 9.47
C PHE A 213 5.29 -0.46 9.71
N GLN A 214 6.13 -0.82 8.73
CA GLN A 214 7.12 -1.91 8.82
C GLN A 214 8.54 -1.39 9.12
N PHE A 215 8.88 -0.20 8.63
CA PHE A 215 10.22 0.38 8.73
C PHE A 215 10.16 1.92 8.87
N GLY A 216 11.32 2.55 9.06
CA GLY A 216 11.47 3.99 9.23
C GLY A 216 11.99 4.39 10.61
N SER A 217 12.43 5.63 10.74
CA SER A 217 12.92 6.22 11.99
C SER A 217 12.83 7.73 11.96
N SER A 218 12.61 8.35 13.13
CA SER A 218 12.75 9.80 13.31
C SER A 218 14.14 10.34 12.96
N ALA A 219 15.17 9.48 13.03
CA ALA A 219 16.53 9.85 12.71
C ALA A 219 16.84 9.86 11.20
N ASP A 220 15.92 9.40 10.35
CA ASP A 220 16.08 9.43 8.89
C ASP A 220 16.06 10.85 8.32
N TYR A 221 15.48 11.77 9.09
CA TYR A 221 15.25 13.15 8.70
C TYR A 221 16.43 14.02 9.17
N PRO A 222 17.20 14.61 8.24
CA PRO A 222 18.36 15.42 8.58
C PRO A 222 18.00 16.59 9.50
N GLN A 223 18.69 16.66 10.63
CA GLN A 223 18.50 17.71 11.63
C GLN A 223 18.62 19.12 11.01
N HIS A 224 19.55 19.34 10.09
CA HIS A 224 19.75 20.67 9.50
C HIS A 224 18.53 21.13 8.69
N ALA A 225 17.85 20.23 7.99
CA ALA A 225 16.64 20.55 7.23
C ALA A 225 15.50 20.91 8.18
N ILE A 226 15.30 20.16 9.27
CA ILE A 226 14.31 20.49 10.31
C ILE A 226 14.57 21.88 10.89
N LEU A 227 15.83 22.18 11.23
CA LEU A 227 16.22 23.48 11.79
C LEU A 227 16.01 24.63 10.80
N ASN A 228 16.43 24.46 9.54
CA ASN A 228 16.36 25.50 8.52
C ASN A 228 14.94 25.73 8.00
N ASN A 229 14.16 24.66 7.83
CA ASN A 229 12.85 24.72 7.17
C ASN A 229 11.71 24.95 8.17
N PHE A 230 11.82 24.50 9.43
CA PHE A 230 10.77 24.69 10.42
C PHE A 230 11.20 25.55 11.62
N VAL A 231 12.25 25.18 12.34
CA VAL A 231 12.59 25.83 13.62
C VAL A 231 13.04 27.28 13.45
N SER A 232 13.72 27.61 12.34
CA SER A 232 14.09 28.98 11.96
C SER A 232 12.86 29.90 11.84
N ARG A 233 11.70 29.32 11.54
CA ARG A 233 10.41 29.98 11.50
C ARG A 233 9.71 29.98 12.84
N LYS A 234 10.43 29.88 13.97
CA LYS A 234 9.86 30.01 15.33
C LYS A 234 8.76 28.99 15.61
N VAL A 235 9.11 27.72 15.44
CA VAL A 235 8.27 26.54 15.68
C VAL A 235 9.07 25.54 16.51
N VAL A 236 8.43 24.87 17.47
CA VAL A 236 9.01 23.70 18.12
C VAL A 236 8.69 22.48 17.26
N PHE A 237 9.69 21.71 16.88
CA PHE A 237 9.53 20.52 16.06
C PHE A 237 9.89 19.28 16.87
N VAL A 238 8.97 18.33 16.96
CA VAL A 238 9.13 17.06 17.66
C VAL A 238 9.08 15.92 16.64
N SER A 239 10.11 15.07 16.61
CA SER A 239 10.10 13.81 15.85
C SER A 239 10.21 12.63 16.80
N LEU A 240 9.58 11.50 16.49
CA LEU A 240 9.53 10.35 17.40
C LEU A 240 9.62 9.01 16.67
N ASN A 241 10.13 8.00 17.38
CA ASN A 241 10.05 6.60 16.98
C ASN A 241 8.81 5.95 17.64
N PHE A 242 8.17 5.01 16.95
CA PHE A 242 7.11 4.16 17.48
C PHE A 242 7.32 2.71 17.00
N ARG A 243 6.77 1.71 17.70
CA ARG A 243 6.97 0.30 17.32
C ARG A 243 6.39 0.01 15.93
N LEU A 244 7.09 -0.85 15.19
CA LEU A 244 6.83 -1.19 13.79
C LEU A 244 6.61 -2.69 13.59
N GLY A 245 6.03 -3.06 12.46
CA GLY A 245 5.77 -4.42 12.01
C GLY A 245 5.16 -5.29 13.11
N PRO A 246 5.59 -6.55 13.26
CA PRO A 246 5.05 -7.42 14.30
C PRO A 246 5.30 -6.86 15.71
N MET A 247 6.35 -6.08 15.91
CA MET A 247 6.65 -5.50 17.23
C MET A 247 5.62 -4.44 17.66
N GLY A 248 4.95 -3.79 16.71
CA GLY A 248 3.95 -2.75 16.96
C GLY A 248 2.50 -3.15 16.66
N PHE A 249 2.28 -4.21 15.87
CA PHE A 249 0.96 -4.46 15.28
C PHE A 249 0.50 -5.93 15.31
N LEU A 250 1.18 -6.83 16.06
CA LEU A 250 0.63 -8.18 16.32
C LEU A 250 -0.74 -8.10 17.00
N SER A 251 -1.66 -8.96 16.58
CA SER A 251 -2.98 -9.06 17.19
C SER A 251 -3.51 -10.49 17.17
N THR A 252 -4.23 -10.90 18.20
CA THR A 252 -5.02 -12.15 18.22
C THR A 252 -6.51 -11.89 17.99
N GLY A 253 -6.92 -10.63 17.80
CA GLY A 253 -8.33 -10.24 17.70
C GLY A 253 -9.07 -10.23 19.04
N ASP A 254 -8.34 -10.34 20.15
CA ASP A 254 -8.87 -10.28 21.51
C ASP A 254 -8.08 -9.31 22.39
N SER A 255 -8.42 -9.22 23.67
CA SER A 255 -7.81 -8.27 24.59
C SER A 255 -6.37 -8.62 25.03
N VAL A 256 -5.87 -9.82 24.71
CA VAL A 256 -4.53 -10.27 25.16
C VAL A 256 -3.43 -9.69 24.27
N LEU A 257 -3.62 -9.78 22.95
CA LEU A 257 -2.83 -9.07 21.96
C LEU A 257 -3.80 -8.24 21.12
N PRO A 258 -4.16 -7.02 21.56
CA PRO A 258 -5.19 -6.23 20.90
C PRO A 258 -4.74 -5.57 19.58
N GLY A 259 -3.45 -5.58 19.27
CA GLY A 259 -2.89 -4.83 18.13
C GLY A 259 -2.63 -3.36 18.44
N ASN A 260 -2.30 -2.60 17.39
CA ASN A 260 -2.16 -1.14 17.41
C ASN A 260 -1.16 -0.55 18.42
N LEU A 261 -0.22 -1.33 18.97
CA LEU A 261 0.75 -0.85 19.95
C LEU A 261 1.59 0.32 19.42
N GLY A 262 1.93 0.33 18.13
CA GLY A 262 2.58 1.47 17.48
C GLY A 262 1.76 2.76 17.53
N LEU A 263 0.42 2.69 17.45
CA LEU A 263 -0.45 3.87 17.60
C LEU A 263 -0.56 4.29 19.08
N TRP A 264 -0.57 3.34 20.01
CA TRP A 264 -0.52 3.64 21.45
C TRP A 264 0.79 4.32 21.86
N ASP A 265 1.90 3.97 21.21
CA ASP A 265 3.20 4.64 21.38
C ASP A 265 3.11 6.12 21.00
N ILE A 266 2.56 6.40 19.81
CA ILE A 266 2.35 7.78 19.34
C ILE A 266 1.42 8.54 20.28
N LEU A 267 0.35 7.90 20.76
CA LEU A 267 -0.58 8.51 21.73
C LEU A 267 0.14 8.91 23.04
N LEU A 268 1.03 8.05 23.56
CA LEU A 268 1.79 8.37 24.75
C LEU A 268 2.81 9.48 24.50
N ALA A 269 3.45 9.51 23.33
CA ALA A 269 4.32 10.61 22.94
C ALA A 269 3.56 11.95 22.82
N LEU A 270 2.33 11.94 22.31
CA LEU A 270 1.47 13.14 22.28
C LEU A 270 1.11 13.63 23.68
N LYS A 271 0.82 12.72 24.62
CA LYS A 271 0.64 13.06 26.04
C LYS A 271 1.92 13.65 26.64
N TRP A 272 3.09 13.10 26.28
CA TRP A 272 4.38 13.67 26.68
C TRP A 272 4.55 15.10 26.16
N VAL A 273 4.16 15.38 24.91
CA VAL A 273 4.21 16.73 24.31
C VAL A 273 3.29 17.68 25.08
N GLN A 274 2.06 17.28 25.38
CA GLN A 274 1.14 18.09 26.19
C GLN A 274 1.72 18.47 27.55
N ILE A 275 2.44 17.56 28.20
CA ILE A 275 3.05 17.79 29.51
C ILE A 275 4.32 18.63 29.42
N ASN A 276 5.17 18.43 28.39
CA ASN A 276 6.55 18.92 28.39
C ASN A 276 6.87 19.99 27.34
N ALA A 277 6.03 20.21 26.32
CA ALA A 277 6.35 21.13 25.23
C ALA A 277 6.71 22.54 25.71
N HIS A 278 6.02 23.03 26.75
CA HIS A 278 6.24 24.35 27.35
C HIS A 278 7.67 24.56 27.89
N VAL A 279 8.34 23.48 28.32
CA VAL A 279 9.74 23.51 28.78
C VAL A 279 10.69 23.91 27.65
N PHE A 280 10.30 23.63 26.41
CA PHE A 280 11.05 23.96 25.19
C PHE A 280 10.49 25.22 24.49
N GLY A 281 9.64 25.99 25.17
CA GLY A 281 8.94 27.15 24.59
C GLY A 281 7.79 26.78 23.65
N GLY A 282 7.38 25.51 23.61
CA GLY A 282 6.26 25.05 22.78
C GLY A 282 4.89 25.29 23.41
N ASP A 283 3.89 25.61 22.59
CA ASP A 283 2.49 25.75 23.00
C ASP A 283 1.77 24.38 22.91
N PRO A 284 1.35 23.78 24.04
CA PRO A 284 0.57 22.54 24.03
C PRO A 284 -0.85 22.74 23.46
N ASN A 285 -1.36 23.96 23.40
CA ASN A 285 -2.69 24.27 22.84
C ASN A 285 -2.67 24.57 21.33
N ASN A 286 -1.49 24.55 20.71
CA ASN A 286 -1.34 24.74 19.28
C ASN A 286 -0.35 23.73 18.69
N VAL A 287 -0.85 22.49 18.55
CA VAL A 287 -0.10 21.34 18.08
C VAL A 287 -0.64 20.87 16.73
N LEU A 288 0.24 20.83 15.73
CA LEU A 288 -0.01 20.18 14.43
C LEU A 288 0.58 18.76 14.47
N LEU A 289 -0.26 17.76 14.25
CA LEU A 289 0.19 16.40 13.99
C LEU A 289 0.39 16.22 12.48
N MET A 290 1.64 16.06 12.07
CA MET A 290 2.08 15.99 10.68
C MET A 290 2.66 14.61 10.40
N GLY A 291 2.44 14.06 9.21
CA GLY A 291 3.10 12.82 8.81
C GLY A 291 3.11 12.60 7.31
N HIS A 292 3.91 11.62 6.89
CA HIS A 292 4.02 11.19 5.49
C HIS A 292 3.70 9.70 5.34
N GLY A 293 2.98 9.31 4.29
CA GLY A 293 2.62 7.91 4.00
C GLY A 293 1.89 7.21 5.16
N SER A 294 2.47 6.15 5.72
CA SER A 294 1.92 5.48 6.90
C SER A 294 1.91 6.37 8.16
N GLY A 295 2.84 7.32 8.28
CA GLY A 295 2.82 8.32 9.34
C GLY A 295 1.65 9.30 9.20
N ALA A 296 1.33 9.72 7.97
CA ALA A 296 0.11 10.48 7.68
C ALA A 296 -1.14 9.66 8.01
N SER A 297 -1.13 8.38 7.64
CA SER A 297 -2.22 7.45 7.94
C SER A 297 -2.43 7.28 9.45
N ALA A 298 -1.35 7.17 10.24
CA ALA A 298 -1.39 7.16 11.70
C ALA A 298 -1.96 8.46 12.28
N ALA A 299 -1.51 9.62 11.80
CA ALA A 299 -2.04 10.93 12.20
C ALA A 299 -3.54 11.04 11.92
N SER A 300 -3.96 10.57 10.75
CA SER A 300 -5.36 10.53 10.34
C SER A 300 -6.19 9.61 11.24
N LEU A 301 -5.71 8.41 11.56
CA LEU A 301 -6.38 7.48 12.48
C LEU A 301 -6.52 8.06 13.89
N LEU A 302 -5.45 8.68 14.41
CA LEU A 302 -5.49 9.34 15.72
C LEU A 302 -6.47 10.52 15.74
N ALA A 303 -6.58 11.28 14.64
CA ALA A 303 -7.54 12.39 14.53
C ALA A 303 -9.00 11.92 14.57
N LEU A 304 -9.25 10.66 14.19
CA LEU A 304 -10.57 10.02 14.27
C LEU A 304 -10.80 9.32 15.62
N SER A 305 -9.74 8.97 16.34
CA SER A 305 -9.78 8.26 17.62
C SER A 305 -10.31 9.13 18.77
N PRO A 306 -11.25 8.63 19.60
CA PRO A 306 -11.62 9.30 20.84
C PRO A 306 -10.49 9.35 21.88
N LYS A 307 -9.51 8.43 21.80
CA LYS A 307 -8.41 8.37 22.77
C LYS A 307 -7.43 9.54 22.63
N ALA A 308 -7.41 10.22 21.48
CA ALA A 308 -6.48 11.30 21.17
C ALA A 308 -7.11 12.71 21.26
N GLU A 309 -8.38 12.82 21.69
CA GLU A 309 -9.05 14.11 21.83
C GLU A 309 -8.27 15.06 22.73
N GLY A 310 -8.09 16.30 22.27
CA GLY A 310 -7.40 17.36 23.00
C GLY A 310 -5.87 17.27 23.01
N LEU A 311 -5.26 16.26 22.38
CA LEU A 311 -3.79 16.13 22.34
C LEU A 311 -3.14 16.92 21.20
N PHE A 312 -3.91 17.24 20.15
CA PHE A 312 -3.49 18.08 19.03
C PHE A 312 -4.71 18.75 18.40
N HIS A 313 -4.45 19.77 17.57
CA HIS A 313 -5.44 20.76 17.17
C HIS A 313 -5.60 20.87 15.65
N LYS A 314 -4.61 20.39 14.91
CA LYS A 314 -4.53 20.42 13.44
C LYS A 314 -3.86 19.15 12.95
N ILE A 315 -4.16 18.77 11.70
CA ILE A 315 -3.45 17.68 11.03
C ILE A 315 -2.93 18.07 9.65
N MET A 316 -1.75 17.55 9.31
CA MET A 316 -1.19 17.63 7.97
C MET A 316 -0.84 16.23 7.46
N LEU A 317 -1.48 15.83 6.36
CA LEU A 317 -1.39 14.48 5.80
C LEU A 317 -0.72 14.51 4.42
N MET A 318 0.53 14.06 4.35
CA MET A 318 1.26 13.96 3.09
C MET A 318 1.15 12.53 2.55
N SER A 319 0.44 12.36 1.43
CA SER A 319 0.36 11.08 0.70
C SER A 319 -0.09 9.88 1.53
N GLY A 320 -1.05 10.07 2.45
CA GLY A 320 -1.62 8.97 3.25
C GLY A 320 -2.79 9.39 4.12
N THR A 321 -3.75 8.49 4.32
CA THR A 321 -4.97 8.76 5.11
C THR A 321 -5.45 7.52 5.87
N ALA A 322 -6.35 7.71 6.83
CA ALA A 322 -6.97 6.61 7.57
C ALA A 322 -7.83 5.68 6.70
N ILE A 323 -8.26 6.15 5.51
CA ILE A 323 -9.12 5.40 4.57
C ILE A 323 -8.37 4.97 3.31
N THR A 324 -7.04 5.08 3.32
CA THR A 324 -6.18 4.54 2.26
C THR A 324 -6.33 3.01 2.26
N PRO A 325 -6.55 2.38 1.07
CA PRO A 325 -6.63 0.94 0.98
C PRO A 325 -5.42 0.27 1.65
N GLY A 326 -5.67 -0.74 2.48
CA GLY A 326 -4.60 -1.51 3.14
C GLY A 326 -4.06 -0.95 4.45
N VAL A 327 -4.42 0.27 4.85
CA VAL A 327 -3.94 0.87 6.12
C VAL A 327 -4.55 0.20 7.35
N VAL A 328 -5.82 -0.18 7.29
CA VAL A 328 -6.50 -0.91 8.38
C VAL A 328 -6.98 -2.25 7.85
N ARG A 329 -6.49 -3.35 8.40
CA ARG A 329 -6.81 -4.73 7.98
C ARG A 329 -6.77 -5.68 9.16
N ASP A 330 -7.58 -6.73 9.12
CA ASP A 330 -7.53 -7.84 10.09
C ASP A 330 -6.42 -8.86 9.80
N THR A 331 -5.60 -8.65 8.75
CA THR A 331 -4.51 -9.55 8.35
C THR A 331 -3.49 -9.82 9.44
N ALA A 332 -3.29 -8.85 10.34
CA ALA A 332 -2.40 -9.01 11.47
C ALA A 332 -2.83 -10.20 12.35
N ILE A 333 -4.13 -10.52 12.43
CA ILE A 333 -4.65 -11.64 13.22
C ILE A 333 -4.15 -12.97 12.65
N ASN A 334 -4.39 -13.20 11.35
CA ASN A 334 -3.95 -14.43 10.70
C ASN A 334 -2.42 -14.54 10.66
N ALA A 335 -1.71 -13.43 10.43
CA ALA A 335 -0.26 -13.40 10.43
C ALA A 335 0.34 -13.71 11.82
N THR A 336 -0.31 -13.23 12.90
CA THR A 336 0.08 -13.52 14.29
C THR A 336 -0.04 -15.02 14.58
N TRP A 337 -1.13 -15.67 14.16
CA TRP A 337 -1.30 -17.11 14.34
C TRP A 337 -0.39 -17.95 13.43
N ALA A 338 -0.09 -17.49 12.23
CA ALA A 338 0.90 -18.14 11.37
C ALA A 338 2.32 -18.09 11.98
N LEU A 339 2.63 -17.01 12.72
CA LEU A 339 3.88 -16.87 13.45
C LEU A 339 4.01 -17.90 14.60
N ASP A 340 2.91 -18.31 15.25
CA ASP A 340 2.90 -19.38 16.26
C ASP A 340 3.52 -20.68 15.71
N ALA A 341 3.06 -21.09 14.52
CA ALA A 341 3.53 -22.29 13.85
C ALA A 341 5.01 -22.17 13.44
N ARG A 342 5.40 -21.00 12.90
CA ARG A 342 6.77 -20.74 12.44
C ARG A 342 7.79 -20.72 13.58
N LEU A 343 7.44 -20.11 14.71
CA LEU A 343 8.30 -20.02 15.89
C LEU A 343 8.17 -21.23 16.81
N HIS A 344 7.41 -22.25 16.39
CA HIS A 344 7.20 -23.50 17.12
C HIS A 344 6.65 -23.29 18.54
N CYS A 345 5.83 -22.25 18.72
CA CYS A 345 5.23 -21.90 20.00
C CYS A 345 4.15 -22.90 20.44
N ARG A 346 3.41 -23.51 19.48
CA ARG A 346 2.37 -24.52 19.71
C ARG A 346 1.29 -24.05 20.70
N SER A 347 0.93 -22.77 20.61
CA SER A 347 0.02 -22.13 21.55
C SER A 347 -1.43 -22.41 21.13
N PHE A 348 -2.30 -22.72 22.10
CA PHE A 348 -3.72 -22.97 21.81
C PHE A 348 -4.62 -21.77 22.14
N ASN A 349 -4.06 -20.74 22.77
CA ASN A 349 -4.75 -19.50 23.11
C ASN A 349 -3.77 -18.31 23.13
N SER A 350 -4.33 -17.11 23.14
CA SER A 350 -3.59 -15.84 23.04
C SER A 350 -2.64 -15.60 24.22
N SER A 351 -2.98 -16.07 25.42
CA SER A 351 -2.12 -15.92 26.61
C SER A 351 -0.87 -16.79 26.53
N GLU A 352 -1.00 -18.05 26.12
CA GLU A 352 0.14 -18.92 25.84
C GLU A 352 1.01 -18.35 24.71
N LEU A 353 0.37 -17.82 23.66
CA LEU A 353 1.06 -17.23 22.52
C LEU A 353 1.90 -16.02 22.91
N LEU A 354 1.31 -15.09 23.68
CA LEU A 354 2.01 -13.92 24.22
C LEU A 354 3.24 -14.33 25.05
N GLU A 355 3.08 -15.30 25.95
CA GLU A 355 4.17 -15.78 26.81
C GLU A 355 5.26 -16.53 26.01
N CYS A 356 4.90 -17.17 24.90
CA CYS A 356 5.88 -17.71 23.97
C CYS A 356 6.62 -16.59 23.24
N PHE A 357 5.92 -15.65 22.59
CA PHE A 357 6.53 -14.56 21.82
C PHE A 357 7.46 -13.69 22.65
N LYS A 358 7.15 -13.46 23.93
CA LYS A 358 8.06 -12.76 24.86
C LYS A 358 9.45 -13.41 24.96
N LYS A 359 9.55 -14.73 24.77
CA LYS A 359 10.80 -15.52 24.87
C LYS A 359 11.55 -15.67 23.55
N GLN A 360 10.90 -15.37 22.42
CA GLN A 360 11.49 -15.54 21.09
C GLN A 360 12.51 -14.45 20.78
N LEU A 361 13.50 -14.74 19.93
CA LEU A 361 14.44 -13.70 19.53
C LEU A 361 13.75 -12.68 18.63
N ARG A 362 14.07 -11.40 18.82
CA ARG A 362 13.58 -10.30 17.97
C ARG A 362 13.75 -10.62 16.48
N ASP A 363 14.94 -11.07 16.09
CA ASP A 363 15.26 -11.29 14.68
C ASP A 363 14.51 -12.49 14.09
N GLU A 364 14.14 -13.49 14.90
CA GLU A 364 13.29 -14.61 14.46
C GLU A 364 11.86 -14.15 14.19
N ILE A 365 11.27 -13.34 15.08
CA ILE A 365 9.96 -12.72 14.87
C ILE A 365 9.99 -11.85 13.62
N LEU A 366 11.01 -10.99 13.51
CA LEU A 366 11.15 -10.11 12.36
C LEU A 366 11.35 -10.91 11.08
N SER A 367 12.03 -12.06 11.07
CA SER A 367 12.26 -12.85 9.84
C SER A 367 11.01 -13.44 9.19
N PHE A 368 9.83 -13.33 9.82
CA PHE A 368 8.61 -13.98 9.35
C PHE A 368 8.01 -13.37 8.09
N GLU A 369 8.09 -14.08 6.98
CA GLU A 369 7.42 -13.78 5.73
C GLU A 369 6.38 -14.86 5.45
N PRO A 370 5.07 -14.57 5.56
CA PRO A 370 4.08 -15.47 4.98
C PRO A 370 4.08 -15.31 3.47
N ASP A 371 3.43 -16.26 2.78
CA ASP A 371 3.25 -16.20 1.34
C ASP A 371 2.65 -14.84 0.93
N PRO A 372 3.23 -14.16 -0.06
CA PRO A 372 2.92 -12.76 -0.33
C PRO A 372 1.48 -12.57 -0.80
N ASP A 373 0.72 -11.73 -0.10
CA ASP A 373 -0.25 -10.84 -0.76
C ASP A 373 0.60 -9.70 -1.36
N PRO A 374 0.83 -9.67 -2.68
CA PRO A 374 1.90 -8.88 -3.29
C PRO A 374 1.75 -7.37 -3.08
N ASP A 375 0.55 -6.91 -2.70
CA ASP A 375 0.21 -5.49 -2.66
C ASP A 375 0.01 -4.93 -1.23
N TYR A 376 0.06 -5.76 -0.18
CA TYR A 376 -0.30 -5.32 1.17
C TYR A 376 0.64 -5.81 2.28
N ASP A 377 0.89 -4.93 3.25
CA ASP A 377 1.58 -5.29 4.48
C ASP A 377 0.63 -6.01 5.45
N LEU A 378 1.19 -6.93 6.22
CA LEU A 378 0.40 -7.83 7.07
C LEU A 378 0.15 -7.24 8.45
N PHE A 379 1.22 -6.70 9.05
CA PHE A 379 1.22 -6.12 10.39
C PHE A 379 0.95 -4.62 10.29
N VAL A 380 -0.32 -4.30 10.05
CA VAL A 380 -0.85 -2.93 9.95
C VAL A 380 -1.90 -2.71 11.05
N PRO A 381 -2.35 -1.47 11.29
CA PRO A 381 -3.44 -1.21 12.22
C PRO A 381 -4.69 -2.07 11.98
N ILE A 382 -5.41 -2.39 13.06
CA ILE A 382 -6.66 -3.15 13.03
C ILE A 382 -7.79 -2.37 13.73
N ILE A 383 -9.04 -2.72 13.45
CA ILE A 383 -10.17 -2.26 14.27
C ILE A 383 -10.15 -3.05 15.58
N ASP A 384 -9.86 -2.38 16.69
CA ASP A 384 -9.69 -2.99 18.03
C ASP A 384 -10.90 -2.75 18.96
N GLY A 385 -12.02 -2.28 18.39
CA GLY A 385 -13.33 -2.18 19.03
C GLY A 385 -13.50 -0.97 19.93
N GLU A 386 -14.71 -0.76 20.46
CA GLU A 386 -15.15 0.49 21.13
C GLU A 386 -14.17 1.05 22.17
N GLN A 387 -13.47 0.19 22.91
CA GLN A 387 -12.54 0.59 23.97
C GLN A 387 -11.09 0.79 23.48
N GLY A 388 -10.80 0.39 22.25
CA GLY A 388 -9.51 0.48 21.59
C GLY A 388 -9.17 1.87 21.04
N ILE A 389 -8.13 1.94 20.22
CA ILE A 389 -7.68 3.18 19.58
C ILE A 389 -8.36 3.43 18.24
N ILE A 390 -8.79 2.37 17.53
CA ILE A 390 -9.59 2.41 16.30
C ILE A 390 -10.91 1.70 16.61
N PRO A 391 -11.92 2.44 17.12
CA PRO A 391 -13.12 1.82 17.65
C PRO A 391 -14.07 1.22 16.62
N ASP A 392 -14.00 1.69 15.37
CA ASP A 392 -14.86 1.28 14.27
C ASP A 392 -14.14 1.51 12.93
N ASP A 393 -14.78 1.15 11.84
CA ASP A 393 -14.31 1.40 10.48
C ASP A 393 -13.89 2.88 10.28
N PRO A 394 -12.67 3.14 9.78
CA PRO A 394 -12.15 4.50 9.64
C PRO A 394 -13.03 5.43 8.78
N GLU A 395 -13.76 4.90 7.80
CA GLU A 395 -14.66 5.70 6.98
C GLU A 395 -15.92 6.09 7.76
N THR A 396 -16.48 5.18 8.56
CA THR A 396 -17.56 5.49 9.51
C THR A 396 -17.14 6.55 10.53
N LEU A 397 -15.91 6.45 11.06
CA LEU A 397 -15.34 7.47 11.94
C LEU A 397 -15.10 8.80 11.22
N ALA A 398 -14.65 8.76 9.96
CA ALA A 398 -14.48 9.95 9.12
C ALA A 398 -15.80 10.70 8.89
N ILE A 399 -16.94 10.01 8.87
CA ILE A 399 -18.26 10.64 8.73
C ILE A 399 -18.77 11.21 10.07
N SER A 400 -18.61 10.46 11.16
CA SER A 400 -19.32 10.73 12.43
C SER A 400 -18.55 11.56 13.45
N ARG A 401 -17.22 11.44 13.49
CA ARG A 401 -16.39 12.06 14.53
C ARG A 401 -16.14 13.54 14.26
N ARG A 402 -16.04 14.35 15.33
CA ARG A 402 -15.68 15.77 15.26
C ARG A 402 -14.35 15.93 14.53
N LYS A 403 -14.29 16.92 13.65
CA LYS A 403 -13.11 17.22 12.83
C LYS A 403 -12.35 18.45 13.34
N MET A 404 -11.14 18.58 12.83
CA MET A 404 -10.22 19.69 13.07
C MET A 404 -9.65 20.18 11.73
N PRO A 405 -9.06 21.39 11.67
CA PRO A 405 -8.47 21.91 10.45
C PRO A 405 -7.46 20.91 9.86
N ILE A 406 -7.52 20.72 8.54
CA ILE A 406 -6.70 19.73 7.83
C ILE A 406 -6.01 20.36 6.62
N MET A 407 -4.73 20.03 6.47
CA MET A 407 -3.99 20.16 5.22
C MET A 407 -3.68 18.75 4.71
N LEU A 408 -3.97 18.45 3.45
CA LEU A 408 -3.70 17.12 2.89
C LEU A 408 -3.42 17.17 1.40
N GLY A 409 -2.70 16.19 0.88
CA GLY A 409 -2.39 16.15 -0.54
C GLY A 409 -1.61 14.93 -0.96
N THR A 410 -1.34 14.86 -2.26
CA THR A 410 -0.55 13.80 -2.90
C THR A 410 0.51 14.42 -3.80
N THR A 411 1.52 13.64 -4.16
CA THR A 411 2.43 13.97 -5.25
C THR A 411 1.78 13.62 -6.59
N LYS A 412 2.28 14.18 -7.69
CA LYS A 412 1.62 14.03 -9.00
C LYS A 412 1.57 12.60 -9.52
N ASP A 413 2.64 11.85 -9.30
CA ASP A 413 2.89 10.54 -9.88
C ASP A 413 3.22 9.53 -8.75
N GLU A 414 2.41 9.50 -7.69
CA GLU A 414 2.64 8.70 -6.46
C GLU A 414 3.26 7.32 -6.71
N SER A 415 2.67 6.53 -7.61
CA SER A 415 3.10 5.14 -7.87
C SER A 415 4.27 4.99 -8.85
N ALA A 416 4.95 6.09 -9.20
CA ALA A 416 6.01 6.09 -10.21
C ALA A 416 7.22 5.24 -9.78
N LEU A 417 7.64 5.30 -8.52
CA LEU A 417 8.72 4.44 -8.01
C LEU A 417 8.36 2.95 -8.05
N GLN A 418 7.10 2.60 -7.76
CA GLN A 418 6.63 1.22 -7.86
C GLN A 418 6.75 0.72 -9.30
N ILE A 419 6.38 1.55 -10.28
CA ILE A 419 6.50 1.20 -11.71
C ILE A 419 7.97 1.12 -12.13
N LEU A 420 8.85 2.03 -11.69
CA LEU A 420 10.29 1.96 -11.98
C LEU A 420 10.92 0.65 -11.46
N LEU A 421 10.62 0.26 -10.21
CA LEU A 421 11.10 -0.99 -9.62
C LEU A 421 10.57 -2.23 -10.36
N LEU A 422 9.36 -2.17 -10.92
CA LEU A 422 8.85 -3.25 -11.78
C LEU A 422 9.66 -3.36 -13.08
N LYS A 423 10.21 -2.25 -13.62
CA LYS A 423 11.02 -2.24 -14.85
C LYS A 423 12.42 -2.83 -14.71
N GLU A 424 13.00 -2.80 -13.51
CA GLU A 424 14.36 -3.32 -13.26
C GLU A 424 14.39 -4.84 -13.01
N LYS A 425 13.22 -5.48 -12.86
CA LYS A 425 13.07 -6.95 -12.85
C LYS A 425 13.27 -7.52 -14.27
N PRO A 426 13.43 -8.85 -14.46
CA PRO A 426 13.43 -9.48 -15.79
C PRO A 426 12.09 -9.38 -16.55
N VAL A 427 11.23 -8.45 -16.18
CA VAL A 427 10.11 -7.97 -17.00
C VAL A 427 10.69 -6.82 -17.82
N ASN A 428 11.05 -7.07 -19.07
CA ASN A 428 11.60 -6.07 -20.00
C ASN A 428 10.57 -4.96 -20.31
N LEU A 429 10.29 -4.09 -19.35
CA LEU A 429 9.43 -2.91 -19.50
C LEU A 429 10.12 -1.77 -20.25
N SER A 430 11.31 -2.03 -20.80
CA SER A 430 12.01 -1.16 -21.74
C SER A 430 11.20 -0.89 -23.02
N GLU A 431 10.27 -1.79 -23.39
CA GLU A 431 9.38 -1.64 -24.56
C GLU A 431 7.98 -1.09 -24.19
N GLY A 432 7.72 -0.86 -22.89
CA GLY A 432 6.42 -0.44 -22.35
C GLY A 432 5.43 -1.60 -22.16
N LEU A 433 4.44 -1.39 -21.29
CA LEU A 433 3.42 -2.38 -20.95
C LEU A 433 2.51 -2.69 -22.15
N LEU A 434 2.42 -3.97 -22.51
CA LEU A 434 1.42 -4.47 -23.45
C LEU A 434 0.02 -4.47 -22.81
N ILE A 435 -1.03 -4.51 -23.64
CA ILE A 435 -2.44 -4.54 -23.17
C ILE A 435 -2.67 -5.72 -22.21
N THR A 436 -2.18 -6.92 -22.55
CA THR A 436 -2.37 -8.12 -21.73
C THR A 436 -1.69 -8.02 -20.36
N GLU A 437 -0.51 -7.42 -20.29
CA GLU A 437 0.20 -7.18 -19.03
C GLU A 437 -0.53 -6.14 -18.18
N ALA A 438 -1.00 -5.07 -18.80
CA ALA A 438 -1.80 -4.03 -18.15
C ALA A 438 -3.12 -4.60 -17.58
N GLU A 439 -3.83 -5.44 -18.34
CA GLU A 439 -5.06 -6.11 -17.90
C GLU A 439 -4.80 -7.09 -16.75
N GLN A 440 -3.65 -7.76 -16.74
CA GLN A 440 -3.25 -8.61 -15.64
C GLN A 440 -3.00 -7.80 -14.36
N LEU A 441 -2.34 -6.63 -14.47
CA LEU A 441 -2.12 -5.74 -13.33
C LEU A 441 -3.45 -5.21 -12.75
N VAL A 442 -4.42 -4.85 -13.62
CA VAL A 442 -5.78 -4.49 -13.17
C VAL A 442 -6.45 -5.66 -12.45
N THR A 443 -6.36 -6.86 -13.02
CA THR A 443 -6.98 -8.07 -12.47
C THR A 443 -6.38 -8.43 -11.13
N ASN A 444 -5.05 -8.32 -10.98
CA ASN A 444 -4.34 -8.55 -9.73
C ASN A 444 -4.83 -7.57 -8.65
N LEU A 445 -4.83 -6.26 -8.94
CA LEU A 445 -5.26 -5.22 -7.99
C LEU A 445 -6.70 -5.44 -7.51
N THR A 446 -7.62 -5.66 -8.44
CA THR A 446 -9.06 -5.77 -8.12
C THR A 446 -9.42 -7.10 -7.49
N SER A 447 -8.69 -8.18 -7.81
CA SER A 447 -8.92 -9.50 -7.22
C SER A 447 -8.27 -9.66 -5.85
N SER A 448 -7.12 -9.01 -5.59
CA SER A 448 -6.40 -9.07 -4.31
C SER A 448 -7.03 -8.18 -3.24
N TYR A 449 -7.62 -7.03 -3.62
CA TYR A 449 -8.19 -6.13 -2.64
C TYR A 449 -9.43 -6.73 -1.95
N SER A 450 -9.27 -7.02 -0.66
CA SER A 450 -10.33 -7.61 0.17
C SER A 450 -11.52 -6.68 0.38
N GLY A 451 -11.34 -5.36 0.23
CA GLY A 451 -12.39 -4.35 0.38
C GLY A 451 -13.43 -4.33 -0.74
N PHE A 452 -13.23 -5.10 -1.82
CA PHE A 452 -14.20 -5.24 -2.91
C PHE A 452 -15.00 -6.52 -2.80
N THR A 453 -16.33 -6.39 -2.94
CA THR A 453 -17.29 -7.49 -3.02
C THR A 453 -17.43 -7.97 -4.47
N ASN A 454 -17.65 -7.05 -5.41
CA ASN A 454 -17.87 -7.32 -6.84
C ASN A 454 -16.58 -7.22 -7.64
N ARG A 455 -15.53 -7.96 -7.23
CA ARG A 455 -14.16 -7.85 -7.76
C ARG A 455 -14.06 -7.94 -9.28
N GLN A 456 -14.77 -8.88 -9.91
CA GLN A 456 -14.74 -9.05 -11.36
C GLN A 456 -15.39 -7.87 -12.10
N LEU A 457 -16.56 -7.41 -11.65
CA LEU A 457 -17.26 -6.28 -12.27
C LEU A 457 -16.43 -5.00 -12.16
N ILE A 458 -15.80 -4.79 -11.00
CA ILE A 458 -14.87 -3.68 -10.78
C ILE A 458 -13.65 -3.82 -11.68
N GLY A 459 -13.08 -5.02 -11.81
CA GLY A 459 -11.98 -5.32 -12.74
C GLY A 459 -12.28 -4.89 -14.17
N GLU A 460 -13.45 -5.26 -14.71
CA GLU A 460 -13.86 -4.87 -16.06
C GLU A 460 -14.04 -3.35 -16.21
N ALA A 461 -14.66 -2.70 -15.22
CA ALA A 461 -14.77 -1.24 -15.18
C ALA A 461 -13.41 -0.54 -15.13
N THR A 462 -12.46 -1.07 -14.36
CA THR A 462 -11.10 -0.54 -14.26
C THR A 462 -10.32 -0.73 -15.57
N LYS A 463 -10.45 -1.87 -16.24
CA LYS A 463 -9.87 -2.08 -17.58
C LYS A 463 -10.44 -1.07 -18.57
N HIS A 464 -11.75 -0.84 -18.55
CA HIS A 464 -12.37 0.16 -19.42
C HIS A 464 -11.81 1.57 -19.17
N GLU A 465 -11.77 2.01 -17.91
CA GLU A 465 -11.33 3.36 -17.54
C GLU A 465 -9.86 3.61 -17.90
N TYR A 466 -8.96 2.68 -17.57
CA TYR A 466 -7.52 2.91 -17.66
C TYR A 466 -6.86 2.31 -18.90
N ILE A 467 -7.44 1.28 -19.51
CA ILE A 467 -6.84 0.58 -20.66
C ILE A 467 -7.65 0.90 -21.91
N TRP A 468 -8.85 0.35 -22.04
CA TRP A 468 -9.58 0.34 -23.31
C TRP A 468 -10.01 1.72 -23.80
N SER A 469 -10.34 2.65 -22.89
CA SER A 469 -10.65 4.03 -23.27
C SER A 469 -9.44 4.82 -23.81
N LYS A 470 -8.22 4.27 -23.68
CA LYS A 470 -6.95 4.92 -24.04
C LYS A 470 -6.26 4.30 -25.24
N VAL A 471 -6.73 3.15 -25.73
CA VAL A 471 -6.17 2.50 -26.92
C VAL A 471 -6.70 3.19 -28.17
N ASP A 472 -5.83 3.91 -28.89
CA ASP A 472 -6.09 4.20 -30.30
C ASP A 472 -5.72 2.94 -31.10
N HIS A 473 -6.66 2.40 -31.89
CA HIS A 473 -6.44 1.20 -32.69
C HIS A 473 -5.34 1.36 -33.77
N SER A 474 -4.81 2.58 -33.96
CA SER A 474 -3.78 2.91 -34.95
C SER A 474 -2.35 3.03 -34.39
N GLU A 475 -2.15 3.08 -33.06
CA GLU A 475 -0.83 3.16 -32.42
C GLU A 475 -0.68 2.07 -31.35
N SER A 476 0.55 1.66 -31.04
CA SER A 476 0.81 0.78 -29.89
C SER A 476 0.84 1.66 -28.63
N PRO A 477 -0.20 1.67 -27.78
CA PRO A 477 -0.25 2.61 -26.68
C PRO A 477 0.70 2.11 -25.59
N HIS A 478 1.76 2.85 -25.31
CA HIS A 478 2.54 2.57 -24.11
C HIS A 478 1.65 2.83 -22.87
N LEU A 479 1.09 1.77 -22.27
CA LEU A 479 0.13 1.86 -21.16
C LEU A 479 0.77 2.14 -19.79
N ASN A 480 2.08 2.39 -19.76
CA ASN A 480 2.84 2.73 -18.55
C ASN A 480 2.20 3.86 -17.76
N GLU A 481 1.84 4.96 -18.42
CA GLU A 481 1.23 6.11 -17.75
C GLU A 481 -0.19 5.81 -17.25
N SER A 482 -0.96 5.01 -17.99
CA SER A 482 -2.30 4.62 -17.60
C SER A 482 -2.28 3.76 -16.34
N ILE A 483 -1.40 2.77 -16.28
CA ILE A 483 -1.26 1.89 -15.12
C ILE A 483 -0.64 2.64 -13.93
N LEU A 484 0.32 3.53 -14.18
CA LEU A 484 0.82 4.47 -13.16
C LEU A 484 -0.33 5.28 -12.55
N LYS A 485 -1.16 5.90 -13.39
CA LYS A 485 -2.34 6.66 -12.94
C LYS A 485 -3.32 5.79 -12.19
N MET A 486 -3.58 4.55 -12.64
CA MET A 486 -4.46 3.62 -11.94
C MET A 486 -4.02 3.40 -10.50
N PHE A 487 -2.75 3.05 -10.28
CA PHE A 487 -2.21 2.82 -8.94
C PHE A 487 -2.18 4.11 -8.10
N SER A 488 -1.73 5.24 -8.65
CA SER A 488 -1.76 6.53 -7.93
C SER A 488 -3.18 6.92 -7.51
N HIS A 489 -4.14 6.74 -8.43
CA HIS A 489 -5.54 7.04 -8.18
C HIS A 489 -6.13 6.16 -7.07
N PHE A 490 -5.88 4.85 -7.11
CA PHE A 490 -6.44 3.90 -6.17
C PHE A 490 -5.85 4.03 -4.77
N TRP A 491 -4.52 4.08 -4.66
CA TRP A 491 -3.83 4.05 -3.36
C TRP A 491 -3.77 5.41 -2.66
N TYR A 492 -3.74 6.52 -3.40
CA TYR A 492 -3.42 7.83 -2.83
C TYR A 492 -4.48 8.89 -3.14
N ASP A 493 -4.79 9.13 -4.41
CA ASP A 493 -5.60 10.29 -4.79
C ASP A 493 -7.08 10.16 -4.40
N ALA A 494 -7.69 9.01 -4.69
CA ALA A 494 -9.08 8.73 -4.35
C ALA A 494 -9.33 8.79 -2.84
N PRO A 495 -8.57 8.08 -1.96
CA PRO A 495 -8.78 8.18 -0.52
C PRO A 495 -8.51 9.59 0.01
N THR A 496 -7.51 10.32 -0.50
CA THR A 496 -7.23 11.72 -0.11
C THR A 496 -8.42 12.64 -0.41
N SER A 497 -8.92 12.63 -1.64
CA SER A 497 -10.05 13.47 -2.04
C SER A 497 -11.37 13.08 -1.33
N ARG A 498 -11.53 11.79 -0.99
CA ARG A 498 -12.67 11.29 -0.23
C ARG A 498 -12.64 11.81 1.21
N LEU A 499 -11.49 11.72 1.88
CA LEU A 499 -11.33 12.24 3.24
C LEU A 499 -11.52 13.76 3.27
N ALA A 500 -10.95 14.49 2.30
CA ALA A 500 -11.14 15.93 2.15
C ALA A 500 -12.64 16.28 2.07
N THR A 501 -13.42 15.50 1.32
CA THR A 501 -14.87 15.70 1.19
C THR A 501 -15.61 15.48 2.51
N TYR A 502 -15.22 14.49 3.32
CA TYR A 502 -15.83 14.29 4.65
C TYR A 502 -15.57 15.46 5.59
N TYR A 503 -14.35 16.01 5.59
CA TYR A 503 -14.03 17.18 6.40
C TYR A 503 -14.76 18.44 5.90
N ALA A 504 -14.78 18.68 4.59
CA ALA A 504 -15.43 19.84 4.01
C ALA A 504 -16.96 19.84 4.22
N ARG A 505 -17.61 18.67 4.22
CA ARG A 505 -19.05 18.52 4.54
C ARG A 505 -19.41 18.93 5.96
N GLN A 506 -18.46 18.88 6.89
CA GLN A 506 -18.64 19.36 8.26
C GLN A 506 -18.18 20.82 8.44
N ALA A 507 -18.01 21.57 7.36
CA ALA A 507 -17.57 22.96 7.35
C ALA A 507 -16.21 23.20 8.02
N MET A 508 -15.33 22.18 8.02
CA MET A 508 -13.95 22.37 8.46
C MET A 508 -13.10 23.02 7.36
N PRO A 509 -12.09 23.83 7.73
CA PRO A 509 -11.05 24.26 6.80
C PRO A 509 -10.28 23.05 6.25
N VAL A 510 -10.24 22.93 4.92
CA VAL A 510 -9.56 21.85 4.20
C VAL A 510 -8.63 22.46 3.16
N PHE A 511 -7.32 22.32 3.34
CA PHE A 511 -6.33 22.81 2.39
C PHE A 511 -5.75 21.64 1.61
N LEU A 512 -6.30 21.42 0.41
CA LEU A 512 -5.91 20.33 -0.48
C LEU A 512 -4.75 20.78 -1.37
N TYR A 513 -3.73 19.94 -1.54
CA TYR A 513 -2.60 20.22 -2.45
C TYR A 513 -2.28 19.06 -3.37
N SER A 514 -1.69 19.41 -4.51
CA SER A 514 -0.95 18.50 -5.39
C SER A 514 0.50 18.97 -5.43
N PHE A 515 1.45 18.10 -5.10
CA PHE A 515 2.87 18.41 -5.28
C PHE A 515 3.28 18.09 -6.71
N ASP A 516 3.51 19.12 -7.52
CA ASP A 516 3.72 19.02 -8.97
C ASP A 516 5.12 19.46 -9.42
N HIS A 517 5.99 19.85 -8.48
CA HIS A 517 7.34 20.30 -8.78
C HIS A 517 8.22 19.17 -9.33
N VAL A 518 8.76 19.38 -10.53
CA VAL A 518 9.73 18.48 -11.17
C VAL A 518 11.13 19.04 -10.98
N SER A 519 12.01 18.31 -10.31
CA SER A 519 13.40 18.71 -10.14
C SER A 519 14.26 18.20 -11.29
N GLU A 520 15.05 19.11 -11.87
CA GLU A 520 16.08 18.76 -12.86
C GLU A 520 17.27 17.97 -12.27
N ASN A 521 17.32 17.83 -10.95
CA ASN A 521 18.32 17.04 -10.26
C ASN A 521 17.97 15.54 -10.26
N PHE A 522 16.71 15.19 -10.55
CA PHE A 522 16.25 13.80 -10.68
C PHE A 522 16.49 13.24 -12.08
N GLU A 523 16.73 11.93 -12.18
CA GLU A 523 16.82 11.21 -13.46
C GLU A 523 15.50 11.11 -14.23
N THR A 524 14.37 11.31 -13.52
CA THR A 524 13.02 11.19 -14.06
C THR A 524 12.26 12.51 -13.94
N ASN A 525 11.30 12.72 -14.85
CA ASN A 525 10.35 13.83 -14.78
C ASN A 525 9.10 13.50 -13.95
N TRP A 526 9.04 12.30 -13.36
CA TRP A 526 7.93 11.90 -12.49
C TRP A 526 8.06 12.50 -11.09
N VAL A 527 6.95 12.96 -10.55
CA VAL A 527 6.87 13.47 -9.17
C VAL A 527 6.32 12.35 -8.29
N PHE A 528 7.21 11.43 -7.92
CA PHE A 528 6.88 10.17 -7.25
C PHE A 528 6.53 10.33 -5.76
N HIS A 529 6.07 9.25 -5.11
CA HIS A 529 5.74 9.24 -3.67
C HIS A 529 6.89 9.72 -2.79
N GLY A 530 6.64 10.74 -1.98
CA GLY A 530 7.62 11.36 -1.09
C GLY A 530 8.53 12.41 -1.73
N CYS A 531 8.24 12.89 -2.95
CA CYS A 531 8.93 14.07 -3.49
C CYS A 531 8.79 15.29 -2.56
N ASP A 532 7.58 15.55 -2.06
CA ASP A 532 7.31 16.63 -1.10
C ASP A 532 8.10 16.46 0.21
N GLU A 533 8.21 15.22 0.73
CA GLU A 533 9.05 14.86 1.86
C GLU A 533 10.55 15.10 1.57
N ILE A 534 11.04 14.71 0.38
CA ILE A 534 12.43 14.91 -0.05
C ILE A 534 12.80 16.39 -0.01
N PHE A 535 11.95 17.27 -0.52
CA PHE A 535 12.21 18.71 -0.51
C PHE A 535 12.13 19.30 0.90
N LEU A 536 11.06 19.01 1.66
CA LEU A 536 10.89 19.55 3.02
C LEU A 536 12.03 19.17 3.97
N PHE A 537 12.54 17.94 3.85
CA PHE A 537 13.57 17.40 4.74
C PHE A 537 14.95 17.26 4.10
N GLU A 538 15.14 17.77 2.88
CA GLU A 538 16.40 17.71 2.13
C GLU A 538 16.99 16.29 2.08
N LEU A 539 16.14 15.29 1.83
CA LEU A 539 16.54 13.88 1.82
C LEU A 539 17.37 13.54 0.57
N GLU A 540 18.59 13.04 0.75
CA GLU A 540 19.42 12.62 -0.38
C GLU A 540 19.07 11.21 -0.88
N ARG A 541 18.31 11.05 -1.96
CA ARG A 541 18.11 9.72 -2.59
C ARG A 541 19.18 9.44 -3.64
N ARG A 542 20.31 8.82 -3.25
CA ARG A 542 21.49 8.65 -4.12
C ARG A 542 21.22 7.96 -5.46
N PHE A 543 20.21 7.09 -5.54
CA PHE A 543 19.83 6.40 -6.78
C PHE A 543 19.01 7.26 -7.75
N LEU A 544 18.55 8.45 -7.35
CA LEU A 544 17.74 9.33 -8.19
C LEU A 544 18.46 10.62 -8.59
N VAL A 545 19.55 10.97 -7.90
CA VAL A 545 20.21 12.27 -8.07
C VAL A 545 21.46 12.14 -8.94
N THR A 546 21.40 12.62 -10.18
CA THR A 546 22.52 12.56 -11.15
C THR A 546 23.24 13.87 -11.37
N ARG A 547 22.54 14.99 -11.20
CA ARG A 547 23.05 16.34 -11.46
C ARG A 547 22.72 17.15 -10.23
N ARG A 548 23.73 17.65 -9.50
CA ARG A 548 23.54 18.34 -8.21
C ARG A 548 23.59 19.87 -8.33
N ASP A 549 23.89 20.37 -9.51
CA ASP A 549 24.24 21.76 -9.79
C ASP A 549 23.18 22.50 -10.61
N ARG A 550 22.16 21.80 -11.12
CA ARG A 550 21.14 22.39 -12.00
C ARG A 550 19.96 22.91 -11.21
N ASN A 551 19.61 24.18 -11.45
CA ASN A 551 18.36 24.81 -11.00
C ASN A 551 17.96 24.56 -9.54
N TRP A 552 18.93 24.28 -8.64
CA TRP A 552 18.71 24.01 -7.22
C TRP A 552 17.98 25.17 -6.50
N GLN A 553 18.05 26.38 -7.06
CA GLN A 553 17.34 27.55 -6.58
C GLN A 553 15.82 27.41 -6.70
N LEU A 554 15.32 26.72 -7.72
CA LEU A 554 13.89 26.42 -7.87
C LEU A 554 13.44 25.41 -6.82
N ASP A 555 14.18 24.31 -6.67
CA ASP A 555 13.93 23.30 -5.62
C ASP A 555 13.92 23.95 -4.22
N ARG A 556 14.89 24.84 -3.97
CA ARG A 556 14.97 25.59 -2.71
C ARG A 556 13.78 26.53 -2.53
N ARG A 557 13.37 27.24 -3.58
CA ARG A 557 12.20 28.14 -3.55
C ARG A 557 10.92 27.37 -3.23
N VAL A 558 10.71 26.21 -3.86
CA VAL A 558 9.54 25.34 -3.59
C VAL A 558 9.53 24.91 -2.12
N THR A 559 10.70 24.47 -1.62
CA THR A 559 10.87 24.06 -0.21
C THR A 559 10.51 25.19 0.76
N GLU A 560 11.00 26.41 0.50
CA GLU A 560 10.75 27.58 1.35
C GLU A 560 9.28 28.00 1.32
N LEU A 561 8.67 28.05 0.15
CA LEU A 561 7.24 28.37 -0.01
C LEU A 561 6.36 27.33 0.69
N PHE A 562 6.66 26.04 0.52
CA PHE A 562 5.86 24.99 1.13
C PHE A 562 6.02 24.98 2.66
N ALA A 563 7.23 25.13 3.17
CA ALA A 563 7.46 25.28 4.60
C ALA A 563 6.77 26.52 5.19
N ASP A 564 6.78 27.66 4.50
CA ASP A 564 6.06 28.86 4.92
C ASP A 564 4.56 28.60 5.02
N MET A 565 3.96 27.94 4.03
CA MET A 565 2.53 27.60 4.03
C MET A 565 2.15 26.66 5.19
N ILE A 566 2.98 25.66 5.48
CA ILE A 566 2.76 24.73 6.60
C ILE A 566 2.83 25.48 7.95
N VAL A 567 3.82 26.35 8.11
CA VAL A 567 3.99 27.12 9.36
C VAL A 567 2.88 28.16 9.54
N ASN A 568 2.42 28.78 8.45
CA ASN A 568 1.26 29.67 8.49
C ASN A 568 0.01 28.91 8.90
N PHE A 569 -0.28 27.76 8.28
CA PHE A 569 -1.42 26.92 8.66
C PHE A 569 -1.37 26.52 10.14
N LEU A 570 -0.20 26.14 10.64
CA LEU A 570 0.02 25.87 12.06
C LEU A 570 -0.29 27.09 12.94
N ARG A 571 0.02 28.31 12.50
CA ARG A 571 -0.18 29.53 13.31
C ARG A 571 -1.60 30.06 13.26
N THR A 572 -2.20 30.10 12.08
CA THR A 572 -3.39 30.91 11.79
C THR A 572 -4.56 30.12 11.24
N ASP A 573 -4.49 28.78 11.19
CA ASP A 573 -5.49 27.92 10.53
C ASP A 573 -5.63 28.20 9.01
N ASP A 574 -4.71 28.98 8.44
CA ASP A 574 -4.70 29.44 7.06
C ASP A 574 -3.24 29.38 6.55
N PRO A 575 -2.94 28.65 5.45
CA PRO A 575 -1.60 28.58 4.88
C PRO A 575 -1.11 29.89 4.23
N THR A 576 -2.00 30.80 3.87
CA THR A 576 -1.68 32.08 3.20
C THR A 576 -2.47 33.25 3.80
N PRO A 577 -2.30 33.56 5.10
CA PRO A 577 -2.99 34.66 5.74
C PRO A 577 -2.61 36.00 5.09
N GLU A 578 -3.45 37.03 5.21
CA GLU A 578 -3.19 38.36 4.59
C GLU A 578 -1.83 38.97 4.97
N SER A 579 -1.32 38.66 6.17
CA SER A 579 0.00 39.10 6.62
C SER A 579 1.17 38.40 5.94
N ALA A 580 0.93 37.27 5.26
CA ALA A 580 1.95 36.54 4.54
C ALA A 580 2.39 37.36 3.32
N ARG A 581 3.71 37.43 3.09
CA ARG A 581 4.28 38.09 1.89
C ARG A 581 4.22 37.19 0.66
N LEU A 582 3.16 36.39 0.55
CA LEU A 582 2.90 35.49 -0.56
C LEU A 582 2.00 36.21 -1.57
N ASN A 583 2.26 36.04 -2.85
CA ASN A 583 1.56 36.71 -3.94
C ASN A 583 0.35 35.94 -4.47
N PHE A 584 -0.07 34.89 -3.76
CA PHE A 584 -1.23 34.06 -4.05
C PHE A 584 -1.97 33.75 -2.76
N ASN A 585 -3.23 33.36 -2.89
CA ASN A 585 -4.07 32.92 -1.78
C ASN A 585 -4.46 31.45 -2.01
N TRP A 586 -4.12 30.59 -1.06
CA TRP A 586 -4.54 29.19 -1.03
C TRP A 586 -5.87 29.09 -0.29
N THR A 587 -6.95 29.02 -1.06
CA THR A 587 -8.30 28.93 -0.53
C THR A 587 -8.64 27.53 -0.06
N SER A 588 -9.46 27.42 0.99
CA SER A 588 -10.01 26.14 1.43
C SER A 588 -10.82 25.47 0.32
N CYS A 589 -10.68 24.16 0.24
CA CYS A 589 -11.36 23.27 -0.70
C CYS A 589 -12.88 23.27 -0.47
N SER A 590 -13.64 23.36 -1.56
CA SER A 590 -15.08 23.17 -1.58
C SER A 590 -15.45 21.71 -1.89
N THR A 591 -16.57 21.22 -1.35
CA THR A 591 -17.03 19.83 -1.59
C THR A 591 -17.40 19.54 -3.05
N GLY A 592 -17.67 20.58 -3.85
CA GLY A 592 -18.13 20.45 -5.24
C GLY A 592 -17.00 20.48 -6.25
N GLU A 593 -16.00 21.35 -6.03
CA GLU A 593 -14.96 21.63 -7.03
C GLU A 593 -13.62 20.98 -6.67
N LEU A 594 -13.42 20.58 -5.41
CA LEU A 594 -12.15 20.01 -4.92
C LEU A 594 -10.94 20.89 -5.29
N ASP A 595 -11.07 22.18 -5.00
CA ASP A 595 -10.04 23.17 -5.25
C ASP A 595 -8.78 22.82 -4.48
N HIS A 596 -7.63 22.92 -5.13
CA HIS A 596 -6.34 22.55 -4.56
C HIS A 596 -5.23 23.48 -5.02
N LEU A 597 -4.18 23.57 -4.24
CA LEU A 597 -2.96 24.25 -4.65
C LEU A 597 -2.06 23.27 -5.42
N SER A 598 -1.67 23.65 -6.64
CA SER A 598 -0.53 23.02 -7.33
C SER A 598 0.76 23.61 -6.78
N VAL A 599 1.53 22.80 -6.06
CA VAL A 599 2.78 23.21 -5.40
C VAL A 599 3.93 23.03 -6.40
N THR A 600 4.46 24.17 -6.84
CA THR A 600 5.61 24.32 -7.72
C THR A 600 6.46 25.52 -7.25
N ASP A 601 7.46 25.94 -8.01
CA ASP A 601 8.20 27.18 -7.75
C ASP A 601 7.35 28.44 -7.97
N SER A 602 6.21 28.30 -8.65
CA SER A 602 5.18 29.32 -8.88
C SER A 602 3.79 28.75 -8.56
N PRO A 603 3.43 28.59 -7.27
CA PRO A 603 2.19 27.93 -6.87
C PRO A 603 0.94 28.60 -7.44
N SER A 604 -0.08 27.80 -7.76
CA SER A 604 -1.36 28.33 -8.24
C SER A 604 -2.52 27.43 -7.86
N MET A 605 -3.67 28.04 -7.56
CA MET A 605 -4.91 27.31 -7.33
C MET A 605 -5.39 26.64 -8.64
N LYS A 606 -5.85 25.41 -8.50
CA LYS A 606 -6.43 24.57 -9.55
C LYS A 606 -7.75 24.00 -9.05
N VAL A 607 -8.62 23.65 -9.99
CA VAL A 607 -9.92 23.04 -9.73
C VAL A 607 -9.86 21.55 -10.05
N GLY A 608 -10.62 20.73 -9.34
CA GLY A 608 -10.80 19.32 -9.65
C GLY A 608 -9.59 18.47 -9.28
N PHE A 609 -9.17 18.51 -8.01
CA PHE A 609 -8.10 17.65 -7.50
C PHE A 609 -8.36 16.19 -7.89
N ARG A 610 -7.51 15.68 -8.78
CA ARG A 610 -7.52 14.28 -9.24
C ARG A 610 -8.95 13.80 -9.57
N TRP A 611 -9.72 14.65 -10.25
CA TRP A 611 -11.17 14.45 -10.41
C TRP A 611 -11.52 13.09 -11.04
N GLN A 612 -10.71 12.57 -11.95
CA GLN A 612 -10.91 11.23 -12.52
C GLN A 612 -10.87 10.16 -11.43
N ALA A 613 -9.83 10.19 -10.57
CA ALA A 613 -9.70 9.29 -9.43
C ALA A 613 -10.90 9.41 -8.50
N HIS A 614 -11.28 10.65 -8.19
CA HIS A 614 -12.38 10.94 -7.27
C HIS A 614 -13.72 10.39 -7.79
N VAL A 615 -14.06 10.65 -9.05
CA VAL A 615 -15.34 10.19 -9.62
C VAL A 615 -15.34 8.68 -9.82
N PHE A 616 -14.28 8.13 -10.40
CA PHE A 616 -14.23 6.70 -10.71
C PHE A 616 -14.22 5.86 -9.43
N TRP A 617 -13.24 6.04 -8.54
CA TRP A 617 -13.09 5.18 -7.36
C TRP A 617 -14.08 5.51 -6.24
N ASN A 618 -14.40 6.80 -6.00
CA ASN A 618 -15.26 7.17 -4.87
C ASN A 618 -16.75 7.25 -5.19
N LYS A 619 -17.15 7.23 -6.47
CA LYS A 619 -18.57 7.21 -6.85
C LYS A 619 -18.92 5.97 -7.67
N TYR A 620 -18.27 5.79 -8.83
CA TYR A 620 -18.66 4.74 -9.77
C TYR A 620 -18.35 3.34 -9.25
N VAL A 621 -17.11 3.07 -8.82
CA VAL A 621 -16.69 1.77 -8.28
C VAL A 621 -17.48 1.41 -7.03
N ARG A 622 -17.70 2.35 -6.11
CA ARG A 622 -18.55 2.12 -4.93
C ARG A 622 -19.98 1.78 -5.30
N HIS A 623 -20.54 2.42 -6.33
CA HIS A 623 -21.86 2.07 -6.84
C HIS A 623 -21.87 0.64 -7.38
N LEU A 624 -20.90 0.28 -8.24
CA LEU A 624 -20.76 -1.08 -8.77
C LEU A 624 -20.60 -2.12 -7.64
N ASP A 625 -19.83 -1.80 -6.61
CA ASP A 625 -19.62 -2.71 -5.47
C ASP A 625 -20.88 -2.89 -4.62
N SER A 626 -21.76 -1.88 -4.59
CA SER A 626 -23.06 -1.94 -3.90
C SER A 626 -24.16 -2.64 -4.70
N VAL A 627 -23.97 -2.90 -5.99
CA VAL A 627 -24.97 -3.59 -6.82
C VAL A 627 -25.10 -5.04 -6.35
N ASP A 628 -26.31 -5.44 -5.98
CA ASP A 628 -26.65 -6.85 -5.79
C ASP A 628 -26.65 -7.56 -7.15
N VAL A 629 -25.53 -8.20 -7.48
CA VAL A 629 -25.37 -9.00 -8.69
C VAL A 629 -26.10 -10.35 -8.62
N GLY A 630 -26.71 -10.69 -7.48
CA GLY A 630 -27.54 -11.87 -7.25
C GLY A 630 -27.11 -13.13 -8.01
N ASN A 631 -28.10 -13.72 -8.68
CA ASN A 631 -28.06 -14.98 -9.44
C ASN A 631 -26.99 -15.09 -10.54
N MET A 632 -26.13 -14.08 -10.80
CA MET A 632 -25.10 -14.20 -11.82
C MET A 632 -24.13 -15.36 -11.55
N GLN A 633 -23.74 -15.62 -10.29
CA GLN A 633 -22.94 -16.81 -9.96
C GLN A 633 -23.71 -18.11 -10.23
N LYS A 634 -25.03 -18.13 -9.98
CA LYS A 634 -25.89 -19.26 -10.31
C LYS A 634 -26.06 -19.42 -11.82
N ILE A 635 -26.11 -18.33 -12.57
CA ILE A 635 -26.18 -18.32 -14.02
C ILE A 635 -24.86 -18.81 -14.61
N THR A 636 -23.70 -18.37 -14.11
CA THR A 636 -22.38 -18.88 -14.51
C THR A 636 -22.21 -20.36 -14.16
N LEU A 637 -22.71 -20.79 -13.00
CA LEU A 637 -22.73 -22.21 -12.61
C LEU A 637 -23.64 -23.02 -13.54
N LEU A 638 -24.83 -22.50 -13.88
CA LEU A 638 -25.77 -23.13 -14.80
C LEU A 638 -25.22 -23.17 -16.23
N ASP A 639 -24.49 -22.15 -16.66
CA ASP A 639 -23.85 -22.07 -17.98
C ASP A 639 -22.70 -23.07 -18.09
N LYS A 640 -21.86 -23.18 -17.05
CA LYS A 640 -20.84 -24.23 -16.95
C LYS A 640 -21.46 -25.62 -16.98
N GLN A 641 -22.51 -25.86 -16.19
CA GLN A 641 -23.25 -27.13 -16.22
C GLN A 641 -23.83 -27.40 -17.61
N LEU A 642 -24.38 -26.39 -18.28
CA LEU A 642 -24.92 -26.52 -19.64
C LEU A 642 -23.82 -26.91 -20.65
N GLY A 643 -22.64 -26.31 -20.54
CA GLY A 643 -21.46 -26.69 -21.34
C GLY A 643 -21.03 -28.14 -21.12
N ASP A 644 -20.97 -28.59 -19.86
CA ASP A 644 -20.65 -29.98 -19.51
C ASP A 644 -21.69 -30.96 -20.09
N TYR A 645 -22.98 -30.63 -19.99
CA TYR A 645 -24.06 -31.44 -20.59
C TYR A 645 -23.98 -31.47 -22.13
N GLN A 646 -23.65 -30.35 -22.77
CA GLN A 646 -23.46 -30.29 -24.22
C GLN A 646 -22.30 -31.17 -24.66
N LEU A 647 -21.14 -31.09 -23.99
CA LEU A 647 -19.98 -31.92 -24.28
C LEU A 647 -20.28 -33.42 -24.12
N ALA A 648 -20.92 -33.80 -23.01
CA ALA A 648 -21.34 -35.19 -22.78
C ALA A 648 -22.30 -35.69 -23.87
N THR A 649 -23.21 -34.83 -24.34
CA THR A 649 -24.15 -35.16 -25.42
C THR A 649 -23.43 -35.35 -26.75
N TRP A 650 -22.47 -34.48 -27.09
CA TRP A 650 -21.66 -34.62 -28.30
C TRP A 650 -20.82 -35.90 -28.29
N LEU A 651 -20.23 -36.25 -27.15
CA LEU A 651 -19.50 -37.50 -26.98
C LEU A 651 -20.40 -38.72 -27.16
N LEU A 652 -21.61 -38.71 -26.58
CA LEU A 652 -22.60 -39.78 -26.74
C LEU A 652 -23.06 -39.94 -28.19
N LEU A 653 -23.32 -38.82 -28.89
CA LEU A 653 -23.68 -38.82 -30.31
C LEU A 653 -22.54 -39.39 -31.16
N PHE A 654 -21.31 -38.96 -30.90
CA PHE A 654 -20.12 -39.47 -31.61
C PHE A 654 -19.93 -40.97 -31.39
N CYS A 655 -19.99 -41.45 -30.15
CA CYS A 655 -19.92 -42.87 -29.84
C CYS A 655 -21.04 -43.66 -30.53
N SER A 656 -22.27 -43.15 -30.52
CA SER A 656 -23.41 -43.81 -31.15
C SER A 656 -23.25 -43.91 -32.67
N LEU A 657 -22.80 -42.83 -33.32
CA LEU A 657 -22.50 -42.83 -34.76
C LEU A 657 -21.33 -43.75 -35.11
N PHE A 658 -20.31 -43.80 -34.27
CA PHE A 658 -19.17 -44.70 -34.43
C PHE A 658 -19.59 -46.18 -34.35
N PHE A 659 -20.39 -46.55 -33.33
CA PHE A 659 -20.94 -47.89 -33.22
C PHE A 659 -21.88 -48.22 -34.38
N PHE A 660 -22.70 -47.27 -34.82
CA PHE A 660 -23.54 -47.44 -36.00
C PHE A 660 -22.70 -47.71 -37.26
N ALA A 661 -21.62 -46.97 -37.47
CA ALA A 661 -20.70 -47.21 -38.59
C ALA A 661 -20.03 -48.60 -38.52
N ILE A 662 -19.63 -49.06 -37.33
CA ILE A 662 -19.11 -50.42 -37.12
C ILE A 662 -20.18 -51.47 -37.46
N LEU A 663 -21.41 -51.28 -36.98
CA LEU A 663 -22.51 -52.22 -37.24
C LEU A 663 -22.85 -52.29 -38.73
N VAL A 664 -22.84 -51.15 -39.42
CA VAL A 664 -22.99 -51.10 -40.89
C VAL A 664 -21.82 -51.79 -41.58
N GLY A 665 -20.58 -51.55 -41.14
CA GLY A 665 -19.38 -52.22 -41.66
C GLY A 665 -19.42 -53.73 -41.48
N LEU A 666 -19.83 -54.21 -40.30
CA LEU A 666 -20.01 -55.63 -40.00
C LEU A 666 -21.14 -56.25 -40.82
N ALA A 667 -22.27 -55.54 -40.98
CA ALA A 667 -23.37 -55.99 -41.83
C ALA A 667 -22.91 -56.13 -43.30
N CYS A 668 -22.21 -55.12 -43.83
CA CYS A 668 -21.60 -55.17 -45.16
C CYS A 668 -20.62 -56.33 -45.30
N TYR A 669 -19.76 -56.57 -44.29
CA TYR A 669 -18.82 -57.69 -44.26
C TYR A 669 -19.54 -59.04 -44.26
N CYS A 670 -20.58 -59.22 -43.43
CA CYS A 670 -21.38 -60.44 -43.39
C CYS A 670 -22.20 -60.70 -44.67
N THR A 671 -22.52 -59.65 -45.44
CA THR A 671 -23.18 -59.78 -46.75
C THR A 671 -22.21 -59.94 -47.93
N ARG A 672 -20.90 -59.84 -47.69
CA ARG A 672 -19.89 -60.05 -48.72
C ARG A 672 -19.82 -61.54 -49.04
N LYS A 673 -20.42 -61.93 -50.16
CA LYS A 673 -20.22 -63.26 -50.77
C LYS A 673 -18.72 -63.48 -51.01
N GLU A 674 -18.19 -64.60 -50.53
CA GLU A 674 -16.90 -65.11 -50.99
C GLU A 674 -16.99 -65.36 -52.51
N PRO A 675 -15.94 -65.03 -53.28
CA PRO A 675 -15.91 -65.42 -54.69
C PRO A 675 -15.88 -66.95 -54.76
N ASP A 676 -16.71 -67.52 -55.64
CA ASP A 676 -16.70 -68.96 -55.92
C ASP A 676 -15.28 -69.38 -56.37
N GLU A 677 -14.62 -70.23 -55.57
CA GLU A 677 -13.48 -71.03 -56.03
C GLU A 677 -14.01 -72.13 -56.96
N ASP A 678 -14.42 -71.74 -58.16
CA ASP A 678 -14.70 -72.64 -59.28
C ASP A 678 -14.48 -71.85 -60.59
N GLU A 679 -13.23 -71.45 -60.87
CA GLU A 679 -12.74 -71.31 -62.25
C GLU A 679 -11.20 -71.44 -62.28
N LEU A 680 -10.78 -72.54 -62.90
CA LEU A 680 -9.43 -72.92 -63.30
C LEU A 680 -9.32 -72.71 -64.81
#